data_AF-A0A2M8W5K2-F1
#
_entry.id   AF-A0A2M8W5K2-F1
#
_cell.length_a   1.000
_cell.length_b   1.000
_cell.length_c   1.000
_cell.angle_alpha   90.00
_cell.angle_beta   90.00
_cell.angle_gamma   90.00
#
_symmetry.space_group_name_H-M   'P 1'
#
loop_
_entity.id
_entity.type
_entity.pdbx_description
1 polymer ?
#
loop_
_entity_poly.entity_id
_entity_poly.type
_entity_poly.pdbx_seq_one_letter_code
_entity_poly.pdbx_strand_id
1 'polypeptide(L)'
;MWPSHPLPLLWICSMLNSSMNPRVSAPLNHAPSAHSLAIMRPLLRAIAVWHRERTRLVPIDPDIEFDDINVEDASEPKPPTRDDLDHALNGPYAAEPAASAMTRNEIAGAIKAGIDPWAAAINGSPFLHQPPAAMLIVAARFAVALSDAEIVSQITAPRAVSLLAIPDRTERKAAWKNIDHVLQRLADLSDLDDDTWRGFKTPVSTKDSHASASRNFAPKDDYETSITEAISSGYKILALPSDAKSMSPTLRAVCSSVLDWPPLSAEMIVEILRATHTATGALSENALRDILPSDNDIASLPLSVIEGAFLEATTIKVAKAIATASARSRTLPPAETTLDDIVLCEDVRASVSRLVADIESWKTGQLDWREVSSSVLFYGPPGNGKTLLASALAGSLNIPLIATSYADCQKHGHQGDMLNALSGKVGEAVRAAPSVFFLDELDSFTHRNRPNRRSDYIVGVVNGLLEHLSHLNDTPGVILLGATNFPDMIDPAVARPGRFDLKIELSNPDRTAVLRILKRALGEDAETLTLHPITGQLLGASGAQVTAFVREARGLARAARIPLQQSHLAAAAARICPALETDLLWRVAVHEAGHIVVGHRLGIPAPRKAAITGFGGFVSAHDVPLHTLDTALDQIAVLLAGHAAERTFLDGPSNGAGLGMNSDLSRATELAANLAFEWGLGDRLSHIQCGTGMQYRPGDHYDTHIEAVLKKQHDRVAQIIENSRVALERVAKALITHRELGQNDITALLGPADDGPTALSATTLGNDDA
;
A
#
# COMPACT_ATOMS: atom_id res chain seq x y z
N MET A 1 -8.02 -44.92 31.36
CA MET A 1 -7.98 -44.82 32.84
C MET A 1 -7.50 -43.43 33.21
N TRP A 2 -8.42 -42.47 33.30
CA TRP A 2 -8.21 -41.12 33.84
C TRP A 2 -9.27 -40.92 34.92
N PRO A 3 -8.94 -40.38 36.12
CA PRO A 3 -9.81 -40.47 37.27
C PRO A 3 -10.92 -39.42 37.23
N SER A 4 -12.13 -39.90 37.50
CA SER A 4 -13.33 -39.13 37.80
C SER A 4 -13.28 -38.66 39.25
N HIS A 5 -13.13 -37.34 39.47
CA HIS A 5 -13.56 -36.70 40.70
C HIS A 5 -14.07 -35.27 40.42
N PRO A 6 -15.23 -34.88 40.99
CA PRO A 6 -15.72 -33.51 40.95
C PRO A 6 -15.00 -32.69 42.03
N LEU A 7 -14.49 -31.50 41.69
CA LEU A 7 -13.99 -30.56 42.69
C LEU A 7 -14.93 -29.36 42.80
N PRO A 8 -15.31 -28.94 44.03
CA PRO A 8 -16.31 -27.91 44.27
C PRO A 8 -15.73 -26.49 44.17
N LEU A 9 -16.56 -25.56 43.70
CA LEU A 9 -16.40 -24.10 43.76
C LEU A 9 -16.24 -23.65 45.22
N LEU A 10 -15.01 -23.40 45.68
CA LEU A 10 -14.70 -22.61 46.88
C LEU A 10 -13.17 -22.45 47.00
N TRP A 11 -12.61 -21.38 46.41
CA TRP A 11 -11.38 -20.70 46.88
C TRP A 11 -11.01 -19.50 45.99
N ILE A 12 -11.59 -18.32 46.27
CA ILE A 12 -10.98 -17.03 45.89
C ILE A 12 -11.19 -16.06 47.06
N CYS A 13 -10.15 -15.89 47.88
CA CYS A 13 -9.97 -14.69 48.70
C CYS A 13 -8.49 -14.58 49.14
N SER A 14 -7.86 -13.49 48.69
CA SER A 14 -6.65 -12.83 49.19
C SER A 14 -5.47 -12.76 48.20
N MET A 15 -5.31 -11.61 47.55
CA MET A 15 -4.30 -10.63 47.94
C MET A 15 -4.49 -9.36 47.11
N LEU A 16 -4.67 -8.25 47.83
CA LEU A 16 -4.68 -6.90 47.32
C LEU A 16 -3.25 -6.41 47.04
N ASN A 17 -3.19 -5.42 46.14
CA ASN A 17 -2.34 -4.24 46.14
C ASN A 17 -1.07 -4.24 45.27
N SER A 18 -1.16 -3.63 44.07
CA SER A 18 -0.18 -2.62 43.61
C SER A 18 -0.60 -1.91 42.32
N SER A 19 -0.89 -0.61 42.47
CA SER A 19 -0.72 0.54 41.54
C SER A 19 -1.21 0.48 40.08
N MET A 20 -2.17 1.36 39.82
CA MET A 20 -2.64 1.84 38.51
C MET A 20 -1.53 2.44 37.63
N ASN A 21 -1.49 2.05 36.36
CA ASN A 21 -1.02 2.87 35.25
C ASN A 21 -1.67 2.35 33.95
N PRO A 22 -2.20 3.22 33.06
CA PRO A 22 -2.79 2.78 31.79
C PRO A 22 -1.68 2.28 30.87
N ARG A 23 -1.61 0.95 30.67
CA ARG A 23 -0.60 0.35 29.80
C ARG A 23 -0.86 0.76 28.35
N VAL A 24 0.15 1.40 27.78
CA VAL A 24 0.39 1.50 26.33
C VAL A 24 0.40 0.08 25.75
N SER A 25 -0.39 -0.13 24.70
CA SER A 25 -0.67 -1.41 24.05
C SER A 25 0.60 -2.03 23.42
N ALA A 26 1.03 -3.16 23.99
CA ALA A 26 1.89 -4.12 23.30
C ALA A 26 1.04 -4.96 22.32
N PRO A 27 1.60 -5.53 21.24
CA PRO A 27 0.85 -6.33 20.29
C PRO A 27 0.22 -7.53 21.02
N LEU A 28 -1.10 -7.53 21.11
CA LEU A 28 -1.87 -8.55 21.81
C LEU A 28 -1.74 -9.87 21.04
N ASN A 29 -1.17 -10.87 21.69
CA ASN A 29 -1.34 -12.26 21.28
C ASN A 29 -2.85 -12.58 21.44
N HIS A 30 -3.63 -12.55 20.36
CA HIS A 30 -5.10 -12.71 20.39
C HIS A 30 -5.56 -14.16 20.57
N ALA A 31 -4.67 -15.05 21.03
CA ALA A 31 -5.05 -16.41 21.41
C ALA A 31 -5.93 -16.38 22.68
N PRO A 32 -6.98 -17.21 22.77
CA PRO A 32 -7.79 -17.31 23.98
C PRO A 32 -6.94 -17.63 25.21
N SER A 33 -7.04 -16.83 26.27
CA SER A 33 -6.42 -17.11 27.56
C SER A 33 -7.10 -18.31 28.25
N ALA A 34 -6.45 -18.90 29.25
CA ALA A 34 -7.09 -19.94 30.06
C ALA A 34 -8.39 -19.45 30.73
N HIS A 35 -8.45 -18.16 31.07
CA HIS A 35 -9.65 -17.53 31.63
C HIS A 35 -10.76 -17.38 30.59
N SER A 36 -10.44 -16.88 29.39
CA SER A 36 -11.45 -16.74 28.34
C SER A 36 -12.00 -18.09 27.88
N LEU A 37 -11.17 -19.14 27.83
CA LEU A 37 -11.63 -20.51 27.56
C LEU A 37 -12.60 -21.04 28.62
N ALA A 38 -12.39 -20.71 29.89
CA ALA A 38 -13.27 -21.10 31.00
C ALA A 38 -14.66 -20.46 30.90
N ILE A 39 -14.77 -19.28 30.29
CA ILE A 39 -16.04 -18.61 30.01
C ILE A 39 -16.64 -19.10 28.68
N MET A 40 -15.81 -19.17 27.64
CA MET A 40 -16.22 -19.48 26.27
C MET A 40 -16.84 -20.87 26.14
N ARG A 41 -16.22 -21.91 26.72
CA ARG A 41 -16.70 -23.29 26.56
C ARG A 41 -18.10 -23.53 27.12
N PRO A 42 -18.41 -23.15 28.38
CA PRO A 42 -19.77 -23.24 28.92
C PRO A 42 -20.77 -22.38 28.13
N LEU A 43 -20.38 -21.16 27.75
CA LEU A 43 -21.23 -20.23 27.00
C LEU A 43 -21.63 -20.78 25.63
N LEU A 44 -20.66 -21.24 24.83
CA LEU A 44 -20.92 -21.81 23.51
C LEU A 44 -21.80 -23.07 23.61
N ARG A 45 -21.54 -23.92 24.61
CA ARG A 45 -22.35 -25.12 24.87
C ARG A 45 -23.79 -24.75 25.25
N ALA A 46 -23.98 -23.75 26.11
CA ALA A 46 -25.31 -23.26 26.50
C ALA A 46 -26.09 -22.72 25.31
N ILE A 47 -25.45 -21.95 24.43
CA ILE A 47 -26.07 -21.46 23.19
C ILE A 47 -26.48 -22.63 22.29
N ALA A 48 -25.60 -23.60 22.09
CA ALA A 48 -25.85 -24.74 21.21
C ALA A 48 -26.98 -25.65 21.74
N VAL A 49 -26.97 -25.98 23.03
CA VAL A 49 -28.03 -26.77 23.68
C VAL A 49 -29.37 -26.04 23.62
N TRP A 50 -29.39 -24.76 23.98
CA TRP A 50 -30.61 -23.97 23.93
C TRP A 50 -31.20 -23.92 22.51
N HIS A 51 -30.36 -23.72 21.50
CA HIS A 51 -30.78 -23.72 20.11
C HIS A 51 -31.37 -25.08 19.70
N ARG A 52 -30.70 -26.18 20.08
CA ARG A 52 -31.18 -27.55 19.80
C ARG A 52 -32.57 -27.79 20.36
N GLU A 53 -32.79 -27.50 21.64
CA GLU A 53 -34.08 -27.72 22.28
C GLU A 53 -35.17 -26.80 21.71
N ARG A 54 -34.85 -25.56 21.37
CA ARG A 54 -35.77 -24.65 20.66
C ARG A 54 -36.18 -25.22 19.29
N THR A 55 -35.23 -25.78 18.52
CA THR A 55 -35.51 -26.34 17.19
C THR A 55 -36.25 -27.68 17.22
N ARG A 56 -36.10 -28.48 18.30
CA ARG A 56 -36.83 -29.75 18.48
C ARG A 56 -38.34 -29.59 18.63
N LEU A 57 -38.78 -28.42 19.13
CA LEU A 57 -40.18 -28.12 19.40
C LEU A 57 -40.95 -27.60 18.17
N VAL A 58 -40.30 -27.50 17.00
CA VAL A 58 -40.92 -27.13 15.72
C VAL A 58 -40.88 -28.35 14.80
N PRO A 59 -41.98 -29.11 14.64
CA PRO A 59 -42.02 -30.15 13.62
C PRO A 59 -42.12 -29.44 12.27
N ILE A 60 -41.04 -29.50 11.48
CA ILE A 60 -41.11 -29.18 10.05
C ILE A 60 -41.61 -30.45 9.37
N ASP A 61 -42.91 -30.51 9.09
CA ASP A 61 -43.46 -31.54 8.21
C ASP A 61 -43.02 -31.19 6.77
N PRO A 62 -42.20 -32.04 6.11
CA PRO A 62 -41.67 -31.75 4.77
C PRO A 62 -42.74 -31.73 3.66
N ASP A 63 -43.99 -32.14 3.96
CA ASP A 63 -45.10 -32.19 2.99
C ASP A 63 -46.03 -30.95 3.00
N ILE A 64 -45.73 -29.92 3.81
CA ILE A 64 -46.52 -28.68 3.83
C ILE A 64 -46.10 -27.75 2.67
N GLU A 65 -47.02 -27.50 1.73
CA GLU A 65 -46.82 -26.50 0.68
C GLU A 65 -46.70 -25.09 1.28
N PHE A 66 -45.82 -24.27 0.70
CA PHE A 66 -45.44 -22.94 1.21
C PHE A 66 -46.64 -21.98 1.41
N ASP A 67 -47.75 -22.23 0.71
CA ASP A 67 -48.97 -21.42 0.74
C ASP A 67 -49.94 -21.80 1.88
N ASP A 68 -49.74 -22.93 2.57
CA ASP A 68 -50.60 -23.41 3.67
C ASP A 68 -50.08 -23.03 5.07
N ILE A 69 -48.95 -22.30 5.14
CA ILE A 69 -48.37 -21.85 6.42
C ILE A 69 -49.15 -20.62 6.91
N ASN A 70 -50.11 -20.84 7.80
CA ASN A 70 -50.80 -19.75 8.49
C ASN A 70 -49.86 -19.09 9.52
N VAL A 71 -49.22 -17.99 9.11
CA VAL A 71 -48.19 -17.26 9.90
C VAL A 71 -48.72 -16.71 11.22
N GLU A 72 -50.04 -16.61 11.40
CA GLU A 72 -50.67 -16.07 12.61
C GLU A 72 -50.82 -17.09 13.76
N ASP A 73 -50.72 -18.40 13.51
CA ASP A 73 -50.93 -19.46 14.53
C ASP A 73 -49.64 -20.14 15.03
N ALA A 74 -48.46 -19.73 14.55
CA ALA A 74 -47.18 -20.23 15.04
C ALA A 74 -46.85 -19.59 16.41
N SER A 75 -47.44 -20.10 17.49
CA SER A 75 -46.99 -19.75 18.84
C SER A 75 -45.50 -20.08 18.96
N GLU A 76 -44.66 -19.08 19.27
CA GLU A 76 -43.22 -19.32 19.49
C GLU A 76 -43.05 -20.49 20.48
N PRO A 77 -42.21 -21.49 20.15
CA PRO A 77 -41.96 -22.59 21.07
C PRO A 77 -41.48 -22.03 22.41
N LYS A 78 -42.10 -22.47 23.50
CA LYS A 78 -41.72 -22.03 24.85
C LYS A 78 -40.23 -22.32 25.05
N PRO A 79 -39.44 -21.36 25.56
CA PRO A 79 -38.04 -21.59 25.83
C PRO A 79 -37.86 -22.77 26.80
N PRO A 80 -36.79 -23.58 26.65
CA PRO A 80 -36.51 -24.69 27.54
C PRO A 80 -36.42 -24.21 29.00
N THR A 81 -36.88 -25.03 29.95
CA THR A 81 -36.81 -24.66 31.37
C THR A 81 -35.36 -24.70 31.86
N ARG A 82 -35.09 -24.02 32.98
CA ARG A 82 -33.74 -24.04 33.60
C ARG A 82 -33.30 -25.46 33.93
N ASP A 83 -34.22 -26.31 34.40
CA ASP A 83 -33.94 -27.72 34.71
C ASP A 83 -33.57 -28.53 33.45
N ASP A 84 -34.23 -28.26 32.32
CA ASP A 84 -33.89 -28.88 31.03
C ASP A 84 -32.46 -28.50 30.57
N LEU A 85 -32.10 -27.23 30.77
CA LEU A 85 -30.78 -26.69 30.44
C LEU A 85 -29.70 -27.22 31.38
N ASP A 86 -29.95 -27.23 32.70
CA ASP A 86 -29.01 -27.73 33.71
C ASP A 86 -28.75 -29.24 33.52
N HIS A 87 -29.76 -30.01 33.15
CA HIS A 87 -29.58 -31.43 32.84
C HIS A 87 -28.75 -31.64 31.56
N ALA A 88 -28.98 -30.85 30.52
CA ALA A 88 -28.25 -30.96 29.25
C ALA A 88 -26.82 -30.39 29.28
N LEU A 89 -26.57 -29.37 30.10
CA LEU A 89 -25.26 -28.75 30.32
C LEU A 89 -24.35 -29.61 31.20
N ASN A 90 -24.91 -30.17 32.29
CA ASN A 90 -24.15 -30.96 33.26
C ASN A 90 -24.12 -32.47 32.96
N GLY A 91 -24.92 -32.94 32.00
CA GLY A 91 -24.87 -34.32 31.51
C GLY A 91 -23.58 -34.63 30.74
N PRO A 92 -23.05 -35.88 30.83
CA PRO A 92 -21.95 -36.31 29.97
C PRO A 92 -22.39 -36.28 28.50
N TYR A 93 -21.44 -36.02 27.59
CA TYR A 93 -21.69 -36.19 26.16
C TYR A 93 -22.19 -37.62 25.91
N ALA A 94 -23.37 -37.76 25.30
CA ALA A 94 -24.14 -39.02 25.32
C ALA A 94 -23.59 -40.13 24.40
N ALA A 95 -22.48 -39.88 23.68
CA ALA A 95 -21.97 -40.80 22.67
C ALA A 95 -20.45 -41.05 22.83
N GLU A 96 -20.05 -42.32 22.70
CA GLU A 96 -18.64 -42.68 22.54
C GLU A 96 -18.15 -42.31 21.13
N PRO A 97 -16.93 -41.74 21.00
CA PRO A 97 -16.35 -41.46 19.69
C PRO A 97 -16.15 -42.71 18.85
N ALA A 98 -16.51 -42.66 17.57
CA ALA A 98 -16.23 -43.74 16.62
C ALA A 98 -14.72 -44.10 16.57
N ALA A 99 -13.85 -43.12 16.78
CA ALA A 99 -12.40 -43.29 16.91
C ALA A 99 -11.99 -44.35 17.94
N SER A 100 -12.79 -44.55 19.00
CA SER A 100 -12.50 -45.51 20.08
C SER A 100 -12.51 -46.97 19.60
N ALA A 101 -13.17 -47.24 18.47
CA ALA A 101 -13.26 -48.57 17.85
C ALA A 101 -12.43 -48.69 16.55
N MET A 102 -11.61 -47.68 16.21
CA MET A 102 -10.86 -47.63 14.94
C MET A 102 -9.35 -47.71 15.16
N THR A 103 -8.63 -48.27 14.19
CA THR A 103 -7.17 -48.23 14.14
C THR A 103 -6.65 -46.86 13.68
N ARG A 104 -5.37 -46.55 13.94
CA ARG A 104 -4.76 -45.27 13.51
C ARG A 104 -4.85 -45.04 11.99
N ASN A 105 -4.73 -46.10 11.18
CA ASN A 105 -4.83 -46.00 9.71
C ASN A 105 -6.26 -45.71 9.26
N GLU A 106 -7.26 -46.31 9.90
CA GLU A 106 -8.67 -46.04 9.62
C GLU A 106 -9.05 -44.62 10.02
N ILE A 107 -8.55 -44.12 11.16
CA ILE A 107 -8.75 -42.73 11.59
C ILE A 107 -8.16 -41.76 10.56
N ALA A 108 -6.92 -41.98 10.12
CA ALA A 108 -6.29 -41.16 9.09
C ALA A 108 -7.05 -41.20 7.75
N GLY A 109 -7.54 -42.38 7.35
CA GLY A 109 -8.37 -42.55 6.15
C GLY A 109 -9.68 -41.78 6.24
N ALA A 110 -10.36 -41.81 7.38
CA ALA A 110 -11.60 -41.08 7.61
C ALA A 110 -11.40 -39.56 7.59
N ILE A 111 -10.35 -39.06 8.24
CA ILE A 111 -9.99 -37.62 8.19
C ILE A 111 -9.73 -37.18 6.75
N LYS A 112 -9.01 -37.99 5.96
CA LYS A 112 -8.78 -37.72 4.53
C LYS A 112 -10.09 -37.68 3.72
N ALA A 113 -11.03 -38.57 4.04
CA ALA A 113 -12.38 -38.60 3.47
C ALA A 113 -13.28 -37.43 3.95
N GLY A 114 -12.82 -36.61 4.88
CA GLY A 114 -13.56 -35.45 5.39
C GLY A 114 -14.49 -35.76 6.56
N ILE A 115 -14.27 -36.87 7.26
CA ILE A 115 -15.02 -37.27 8.45
C ILE A 115 -14.08 -37.17 9.65
N ASP A 116 -14.54 -36.58 10.76
CA ASP A 116 -13.81 -36.57 12.02
C ASP A 116 -14.31 -37.69 12.93
N PRO A 117 -13.56 -38.80 13.10
CA PRO A 117 -14.00 -39.94 13.91
C PRO A 117 -14.08 -39.63 15.41
N TRP A 118 -13.43 -38.55 15.86
CA TRP A 118 -13.53 -38.10 17.24
C TRP A 118 -14.82 -37.31 17.49
N ALA A 119 -15.30 -36.56 16.49
CA ALA A 119 -16.55 -35.81 16.56
C ALA A 119 -17.79 -36.66 16.26
N ALA A 120 -17.64 -37.68 15.40
CA ALA A 120 -18.74 -38.55 14.98
C ALA A 120 -19.12 -39.56 16.07
N ALA A 121 -20.40 -39.55 16.44
CA ALA A 121 -21.04 -40.69 17.10
C ALA A 121 -21.25 -41.82 16.08
N ILE A 122 -21.42 -43.06 16.54
CA ILE A 122 -21.59 -44.26 15.69
C ILE A 122 -22.75 -44.13 14.66
N ASN A 123 -23.69 -43.19 14.87
CA ASN A 123 -24.81 -42.88 13.98
C ASN A 123 -24.58 -41.71 12.98
N GLY A 124 -23.45 -40.99 13.03
CA GLY A 124 -22.95 -40.16 11.94
C GLY A 124 -23.56 -38.76 11.71
N SER A 125 -24.42 -38.23 12.58
CA SER A 125 -25.01 -36.88 12.43
C SER A 125 -24.36 -35.81 13.33
N PRO A 126 -24.24 -34.54 12.87
CA PRO A 126 -23.75 -33.45 13.71
C PRO A 126 -24.70 -33.18 14.87
N PHE A 127 -24.19 -32.59 15.96
CA PHE A 127 -25.01 -32.24 17.12
C PHE A 127 -26.09 -31.20 16.77
N LEU A 128 -25.76 -30.26 15.87
CA LEU A 128 -26.68 -29.30 15.27
C LEU A 128 -26.58 -29.33 13.74
N HIS A 129 -27.72 -29.43 13.05
CA HIS A 129 -27.79 -29.33 11.59
C HIS A 129 -27.72 -27.88 11.08
N GLN A 130 -28.22 -26.93 11.87
CA GLN A 130 -28.20 -25.50 11.57
C GLN A 130 -27.76 -24.75 12.83
N PRO A 131 -26.45 -24.56 13.05
CA PRO A 131 -25.97 -23.83 14.22
C PRO A 131 -26.22 -22.32 14.08
N PRO A 132 -26.53 -21.59 15.17
CA PRO A 132 -26.65 -20.14 15.17
C PRO A 132 -25.26 -19.48 15.13
N ALA A 133 -24.54 -19.67 14.02
CA ALA A 133 -23.12 -19.32 13.88
C ALA A 133 -22.82 -17.84 14.20
N ALA A 134 -23.69 -16.92 13.77
CA ALA A 134 -23.56 -15.49 14.08
C ALA A 134 -23.48 -15.23 15.61
N MET A 135 -24.38 -15.84 16.37
CA MET A 135 -24.44 -15.70 17.83
C MET A 135 -23.22 -16.35 18.51
N LEU A 136 -22.82 -17.53 18.03
CA LEU A 136 -21.67 -18.27 18.55
C LEU A 136 -20.34 -17.53 18.29
N ILE A 137 -20.19 -16.90 17.13
CA ILE A 137 -19.02 -16.08 16.79
C ILE A 137 -18.95 -14.84 17.68
N VAL A 138 -20.08 -14.15 17.88
CA VAL A 138 -20.16 -13.01 18.82
C VAL A 138 -19.82 -13.46 20.24
N ALA A 139 -20.34 -14.60 20.68
CA ALA A 139 -20.08 -15.16 22.01
C ALA A 139 -18.61 -15.52 22.22
N ALA A 140 -17.97 -16.18 21.24
CA ALA A 140 -16.55 -16.54 21.30
C ALA A 140 -15.65 -15.30 21.37
N ARG A 141 -15.89 -14.31 20.51
CA ARG A 141 -15.12 -13.05 20.49
C ARG A 141 -15.33 -12.24 21.76
N PHE A 142 -16.56 -12.17 22.26
CA PHE A 142 -16.85 -11.50 23.52
C PHE A 142 -16.16 -12.19 24.70
N ALA A 143 -16.16 -13.53 24.75
CA ALA A 143 -15.45 -14.26 25.79
C ALA A 143 -13.92 -14.01 25.75
N VAL A 144 -13.33 -13.86 24.56
CA VAL A 144 -11.90 -13.49 24.43
C VAL A 144 -11.63 -12.04 24.84
N ALA A 145 -12.57 -11.12 24.62
CA ALA A 145 -12.48 -9.75 25.14
C ALA A 145 -12.48 -9.71 26.69
N LEU A 146 -13.08 -10.72 27.34
CA LEU A 146 -13.03 -10.96 28.78
C LEU A 146 -11.74 -11.71 29.14
N SER A 147 -10.58 -11.10 28.89
CA SER A 147 -9.28 -11.78 28.92
C SER A 147 -8.84 -12.24 30.32
N ASP A 148 -9.33 -11.58 31.38
CA ASP A 148 -9.05 -11.90 32.79
C ASP A 148 -10.23 -11.55 33.73
N ALA A 149 -10.10 -11.97 34.99
CA ALA A 149 -11.13 -11.77 36.02
C ALA A 149 -11.30 -10.30 36.43
N GLU A 150 -10.27 -9.45 36.24
CA GLU A 150 -10.35 -8.03 36.57
C GLU A 150 -11.29 -7.31 35.59
N ILE A 151 -11.14 -7.60 34.29
CA ILE A 151 -12.03 -7.10 33.25
C ILE A 151 -13.47 -7.53 33.50
N VAL A 152 -13.70 -8.81 33.83
CA VAL A 152 -15.05 -9.30 34.18
C VAL A 152 -15.62 -8.51 35.35
N SER A 153 -14.84 -8.29 36.41
CA SER A 153 -15.29 -7.51 37.57
C SER A 153 -15.58 -6.04 37.23
N GLN A 154 -14.83 -5.43 36.32
CA GLN A 154 -15.05 -4.04 35.89
C GLN A 154 -16.34 -3.90 35.09
N ILE A 155 -16.63 -4.84 34.20
CA ILE A 155 -17.83 -4.79 33.32
C ILE A 155 -19.10 -5.15 34.09
N THR A 156 -18.98 -6.06 35.05
CA THR A 156 -20.13 -6.57 35.82
C THR A 156 -20.38 -5.78 37.11
N ALA A 157 -19.53 -4.81 37.44
CA ALA A 157 -19.71 -3.95 38.60
C ALA A 157 -21.07 -3.21 38.54
N PRO A 158 -21.73 -2.97 39.69
CA PRO A 158 -22.99 -2.24 39.73
C PRO A 158 -22.87 -0.88 39.04
N ARG A 159 -23.77 -0.62 38.07
CA ARG A 159 -23.82 0.63 37.28
C ARG A 159 -22.56 0.92 36.45
N ALA A 160 -21.76 -0.10 36.14
CA ALA A 160 -20.60 0.04 35.26
C ALA A 160 -21.01 0.49 33.85
N VAL A 161 -20.16 1.31 33.22
CA VAL A 161 -20.33 1.75 31.83
C VAL A 161 -19.13 1.30 31.03
N SER A 162 -19.29 0.19 30.32
CA SER A 162 -18.24 -0.46 29.53
C SER A 162 -18.46 -0.21 28.04
N LEU A 163 -17.37 -0.06 27.30
CA LEU A 163 -17.38 0.10 25.85
C LEU A 163 -16.70 -1.08 25.19
N LEU A 164 -17.31 -1.60 24.13
CA LEU A 164 -16.72 -2.61 23.26
C LEU A 164 -16.53 -2.01 21.87
N ALA A 165 -15.30 -1.60 21.55
CA ALA A 165 -14.99 -0.88 20.32
C ALA A 165 -14.96 -1.83 19.13
N ILE A 166 -15.90 -1.66 18.19
CA ILE A 166 -16.03 -2.49 16.99
C ILE A 166 -15.92 -1.59 15.74
N PRO A 167 -14.73 -1.51 15.10
CA PRO A 167 -14.54 -0.65 13.95
C PRO A 167 -15.43 -1.01 12.77
N ASP A 168 -15.51 -2.29 12.41
CA ASP A 168 -16.29 -2.75 11.26
C ASP A 168 -17.80 -2.63 11.51
N ARG A 169 -18.50 -2.00 10.56
CA ARG A 169 -19.95 -1.73 10.68
C ARG A 169 -20.79 -3.01 10.62
N THR A 170 -20.39 -3.98 9.81
CA THR A 170 -21.12 -5.24 9.63
C THR A 170 -20.99 -6.10 10.88
N GLU A 171 -19.77 -6.22 11.41
CA GLU A 171 -19.52 -6.90 12.67
C GLU A 171 -20.26 -6.25 13.84
N ARG A 172 -20.25 -4.91 13.92
CA ARG A 172 -20.95 -4.18 14.98
C ARG A 172 -22.45 -4.42 14.94
N LYS A 173 -23.05 -4.47 13.75
CA LYS A 173 -24.47 -4.81 13.57
C LYS A 173 -24.77 -6.24 14.01
N ALA A 174 -23.88 -7.19 13.69
CA ALA A 174 -24.01 -8.59 14.10
C ALA A 174 -23.86 -8.74 15.63
N ALA A 175 -22.89 -8.05 16.24
CA ALA A 175 -22.72 -8.01 17.69
C ALA A 175 -23.96 -7.43 18.36
N TRP A 176 -24.46 -6.28 17.90
CA TRP A 176 -25.68 -5.68 18.47
C TRP A 176 -26.87 -6.63 18.44
N LYS A 177 -27.11 -7.32 17.32
CA LYS A 177 -28.25 -8.23 17.18
C LYS A 177 -28.19 -9.45 18.14
N ASN A 178 -26.99 -9.81 18.61
CA ASN A 178 -26.77 -11.05 19.36
C ASN A 178 -26.29 -10.83 20.80
N ILE A 179 -25.73 -9.67 21.15
CA ILE A 179 -25.04 -9.47 22.44
C ILE A 179 -25.98 -9.60 23.64
N ASP A 180 -27.23 -9.14 23.53
CA ASP A 180 -28.23 -9.28 24.60
C ASP A 180 -28.53 -10.75 24.88
N HIS A 181 -28.64 -11.56 23.83
CA HIS A 181 -28.82 -13.00 23.95
C HIS A 181 -27.58 -13.65 24.58
N VAL A 182 -26.37 -13.21 24.22
CA VAL A 182 -25.12 -13.71 24.82
C VAL A 182 -25.04 -13.40 26.31
N LEU A 183 -25.34 -12.16 26.71
CA LEU A 183 -25.37 -11.73 28.11
C LEU A 183 -26.43 -12.51 28.90
N GLN A 184 -27.61 -12.75 28.31
CA GLN A 184 -28.64 -13.57 28.91
C GLN A 184 -28.15 -15.02 29.15
N ARG A 185 -27.43 -15.61 28.19
CA ARG A 185 -26.86 -16.96 28.37
C ARG A 185 -25.78 -17.00 29.46
N LEU A 186 -24.97 -15.96 29.60
CA LEU A 186 -24.02 -15.82 30.72
C LEU A 186 -24.74 -15.73 32.07
N ALA A 187 -25.87 -15.00 32.13
CA ALA A 187 -26.70 -14.90 33.32
C ALA A 187 -27.40 -16.21 33.70
N ASP A 188 -27.74 -17.05 32.72
CA ASP A 188 -28.33 -18.37 32.96
C ASP A 188 -27.29 -19.37 33.51
N LEU A 189 -26.02 -19.20 33.16
CA LEU A 189 -24.89 -19.99 33.70
C LEU A 189 -24.49 -19.58 35.12
N SER A 190 -25.04 -18.47 35.64
CA SER A 190 -24.77 -17.95 36.98
C SER A 190 -25.84 -18.43 37.97
N ASP A 191 -25.49 -18.52 39.27
CA ASP A 191 -26.43 -18.91 40.32
C ASP A 191 -27.66 -17.97 40.38
N LEU A 192 -28.77 -18.45 40.96
CA LEU A 192 -30.01 -17.66 41.08
C LEU A 192 -29.80 -16.37 41.88
N ASP A 193 -28.92 -16.41 42.87
CA ASP A 193 -28.57 -15.26 43.71
C ASP A 193 -27.42 -14.42 43.14
N ASP A 194 -26.81 -14.86 42.02
CA ASP A 194 -25.70 -14.16 41.36
C ASP A 194 -26.19 -13.19 40.28
N ASP A 195 -26.16 -11.90 40.58
CA ASP A 195 -26.59 -10.83 39.66
C ASP A 195 -25.47 -10.34 38.72
N THR A 196 -24.29 -10.98 38.72
CA THR A 196 -23.09 -10.56 37.98
C THR A 196 -23.37 -10.24 36.51
N TRP A 197 -24.04 -11.15 35.79
CA TRP A 197 -24.37 -10.98 34.36
C TRP A 197 -25.80 -10.45 34.09
N ARG A 198 -26.54 -10.05 35.13
CA ARG A 198 -27.92 -9.53 35.03
C ARG A 198 -27.94 -8.01 35.04
N GLY A 199 -28.99 -7.43 34.46
CA GLY A 199 -29.24 -5.98 34.49
C GLY A 199 -28.41 -5.15 33.51
N PHE A 200 -28.02 -5.72 32.36
CA PHE A 200 -27.35 -5.00 31.29
C PHE A 200 -28.32 -4.26 30.36
N LYS A 201 -27.88 -3.11 29.84
CA LYS A 201 -28.46 -2.38 28.73
C LYS A 201 -27.41 -2.15 27.65
N THR A 202 -27.74 -2.44 26.39
CA THR A 202 -26.83 -2.28 25.24
C THR A 202 -27.34 -1.23 24.25
N PRO A 203 -27.11 0.07 24.51
CA PRO A 203 -27.57 1.15 23.64
C PRO A 203 -26.76 1.21 22.33
N VAL A 204 -27.37 1.72 21.26
CA VAL A 204 -26.76 1.82 19.91
C VAL A 204 -26.75 3.25 19.37
N SER A 205 -25.61 3.67 18.81
CA SER A 205 -25.47 4.98 18.17
C SER A 205 -26.19 5.01 16.82
N THR A 206 -27.18 5.89 16.66
CA THR A 206 -28.04 6.03 15.47
C THR A 206 -27.39 6.75 14.28
N LYS A 207 -26.12 7.17 14.37
CA LYS A 207 -25.42 7.82 13.24
C LYS A 207 -25.18 6.91 12.03
N ASP A 208 -25.39 5.59 12.17
CA ASP A 208 -25.15 4.59 11.12
C ASP A 208 -26.42 3.93 10.55
N SER A 209 -27.62 4.43 10.86
CA SER A 209 -28.89 3.86 10.39
C SER A 209 -29.59 4.75 9.33
N HIS A 210 -29.29 4.55 8.06
CA HIS A 210 -30.17 4.94 6.96
C HIS A 210 -30.77 3.68 6.32
N ALA A 211 -31.83 3.15 6.92
CA ALA A 211 -32.75 2.20 6.28
C ALA A 211 -34.10 2.13 7.02
N SER A 212 -34.88 3.20 6.95
CA SER A 212 -36.25 3.22 6.41
C SER A 212 -36.86 4.58 6.77
N ALA A 213 -37.10 5.39 5.74
CA ALA A 213 -37.86 6.62 5.86
C ALA A 213 -39.34 6.23 5.97
N SER A 214 -39.91 6.41 7.16
CA SER A 214 -41.35 6.36 7.37
C SER A 214 -41.71 7.31 8.52
N ARG A 215 -42.12 8.53 8.11
CA ARG A 215 -42.97 9.51 8.80
C ARG A 215 -42.53 10.06 10.17
N ASN A 216 -42.19 11.36 10.11
CA ASN A 216 -42.36 12.42 11.12
C ASN A 216 -41.60 12.29 12.46
N PHE A 217 -40.61 13.20 12.63
CA PHE A 217 -39.94 13.56 13.89
C PHE A 217 -39.25 12.41 14.65
N ALA A 218 -37.96 12.20 14.41
CA ALA A 218 -37.09 11.50 15.36
C ALA A 218 -35.81 12.35 15.58
N PRO A 219 -35.52 12.80 16.81
CA PRO A 219 -34.41 13.69 17.11
C PRO A 219 -33.06 12.95 17.20
N LYS A 220 -31.98 13.72 17.08
CA LYS A 220 -30.56 13.34 17.16
C LYS A 220 -30.13 12.74 18.53
N ASP A 221 -31.06 12.54 19.45
CA ASP A 221 -30.82 12.39 20.90
C ASP A 221 -31.03 10.97 21.44
N ASP A 222 -31.45 9.99 20.65
CA ASP A 222 -31.91 8.68 21.16
C ASP A 222 -30.81 7.86 21.86
N TYR A 223 -29.57 7.91 21.36
CA TYR A 223 -28.45 7.13 21.92
C TYR A 223 -27.96 7.68 23.27
N GLU A 224 -27.71 8.99 23.34
CA GLU A 224 -27.25 9.61 24.59
C GLU A 224 -28.37 9.67 25.62
N THR A 225 -29.62 9.86 25.20
CA THR A 225 -30.78 9.78 26.08
C THR A 225 -30.93 8.36 26.64
N SER A 226 -30.81 7.32 25.81
CA SER A 226 -30.86 5.93 26.27
C SER A 226 -29.75 5.59 27.28
N ILE A 227 -28.53 6.10 27.08
CA ILE A 227 -27.44 5.92 28.05
C ILE A 227 -27.75 6.70 29.34
N THR A 228 -28.19 7.95 29.24
CA THR A 228 -28.48 8.79 30.41
C THR A 228 -29.64 8.21 31.24
N GLU A 229 -30.68 7.71 30.59
CA GLU A 229 -31.78 6.99 31.23
C GLU A 229 -31.29 5.69 31.89
N ALA A 230 -30.48 4.89 31.20
CA ALA A 230 -29.94 3.65 31.76
C ALA A 230 -29.05 3.90 33.00
N ILE A 231 -28.23 4.96 32.99
CA ILE A 231 -27.43 5.40 34.15
C ILE A 231 -28.34 5.78 35.32
N SER A 232 -29.41 6.54 35.03
CA SER A 232 -30.37 7.02 36.03
C SER A 232 -31.15 5.88 36.67
N SER A 233 -31.51 4.86 35.88
CA SER A 233 -32.22 3.66 36.32
C SER A 233 -31.32 2.59 36.96
N GLY A 234 -29.99 2.79 36.98
CA GLY A 234 -29.04 1.92 37.67
C GLY A 234 -28.67 0.64 36.91
N TYR A 235 -28.88 0.59 35.60
CA TYR A 235 -28.44 -0.55 34.77
C TYR A 235 -26.92 -0.57 34.60
N LYS A 236 -26.38 -1.77 34.35
CA LYS A 236 -25.03 -1.96 33.78
C LYS A 236 -25.11 -1.63 32.29
N ILE A 237 -24.14 -0.93 31.74
CA ILE A 237 -24.18 -0.48 30.34
C ILE A 237 -23.02 -1.09 29.58
N LEU A 238 -23.31 -1.76 28.46
CA LEU A 238 -22.32 -2.22 27.49
C LEU A 238 -22.62 -1.57 26.13
N ALA A 239 -21.88 -0.52 25.78
CA ALA A 239 -22.06 0.21 24.54
C ALA A 239 -21.10 -0.28 23.44
N LEU A 240 -21.55 -0.23 22.19
CA LEU A 240 -20.83 -0.75 21.01
C LEU A 240 -20.49 0.40 20.04
N PRO A 241 -19.48 1.25 20.30
CA PRO A 241 -19.08 2.33 19.40
C PRO A 241 -18.18 1.85 18.24
N SER A 242 -18.00 2.69 17.22
CA SER A 242 -17.02 2.48 16.14
C SER A 242 -15.57 2.65 16.61
N ASP A 243 -15.32 3.61 17.49
CA ASP A 243 -14.01 3.97 18.03
C ASP A 243 -14.21 4.58 19.43
N ALA A 244 -13.26 4.34 20.33
CA ALA A 244 -13.15 5.01 21.61
C ALA A 244 -13.08 6.54 21.46
N LYS A 245 -12.52 7.08 20.37
CA LYS A 245 -12.45 8.54 20.16
C LYS A 245 -13.79 9.18 19.79
N SER A 246 -14.77 8.39 19.35
CA SER A 246 -16.11 8.88 18.96
C SER A 246 -17.01 9.25 20.14
N MET A 247 -16.53 9.07 21.38
CA MET A 247 -17.27 9.30 22.62
C MET A 247 -17.57 10.78 22.87
N SER A 248 -18.79 11.06 23.34
CA SER A 248 -19.08 12.37 23.93
C SER A 248 -18.32 12.58 25.24
N PRO A 249 -18.11 13.86 25.65
CA PRO A 249 -17.45 14.17 26.91
C PRO A 249 -18.11 13.50 28.13
N THR A 250 -19.44 13.37 28.12
CA THR A 250 -20.22 12.73 29.19
C THR A 250 -19.91 11.24 29.31
N LEU A 251 -19.93 10.50 28.19
CA LEU A 251 -19.57 9.08 28.17
C LEU A 251 -18.12 8.85 28.60
N ARG A 252 -17.20 9.75 28.21
CA ARG A 252 -15.80 9.71 28.63
C ARG A 252 -15.62 9.86 30.15
N ALA A 253 -16.46 10.65 30.80
CA ALA A 253 -16.37 10.87 32.23
C ALA A 253 -16.90 9.70 33.06
N VAL A 254 -17.85 8.91 32.52
CA VAL A 254 -18.51 7.82 33.25
C VAL A 254 -18.05 6.42 32.83
N CYS A 255 -17.32 6.30 31.71
CA CYS A 255 -16.82 5.02 31.21
C CYS A 255 -15.78 4.42 32.16
N SER A 256 -16.04 3.20 32.63
CA SER A 256 -15.19 2.46 33.56
C SER A 256 -14.17 1.56 32.86
N SER A 257 -14.47 1.11 31.64
CA SER A 257 -13.61 0.18 30.89
C SER A 257 -13.87 0.28 29.38
N VAL A 258 -12.79 0.12 28.60
CA VAL A 258 -12.84 0.03 27.13
C VAL A 258 -12.20 -1.29 26.72
N LEU A 259 -12.95 -2.06 25.95
CA LEU A 259 -12.58 -3.39 25.47
C LEU A 259 -12.37 -3.33 23.96
N ASP A 260 -11.29 -3.96 23.51
CA ASP A 260 -11.05 -4.19 22.10
C ASP A 260 -11.87 -5.40 21.63
N TRP A 261 -12.40 -5.31 20.41
CA TRP A 261 -13.09 -6.42 19.77
C TRP A 261 -12.07 -7.33 19.07
N PRO A 262 -11.79 -8.54 19.61
CA PRO A 262 -10.71 -9.38 19.09
C PRO A 262 -11.05 -9.92 17.70
N PRO A 263 -10.06 -10.13 16.81
CA PRO A 263 -10.28 -10.81 15.53
C PRO A 263 -10.71 -12.27 15.75
N LEU A 264 -11.44 -12.85 14.79
CA LEU A 264 -11.80 -14.26 14.83
C LEU A 264 -10.56 -15.13 14.58
N SER A 265 -10.27 -16.09 15.45
CA SER A 265 -9.11 -16.99 15.34
C SER A 265 -9.51 -18.44 15.06
N ALA A 266 -8.54 -19.24 14.62
CA ALA A 266 -8.71 -20.68 14.42
C ALA A 266 -9.15 -21.37 15.72
N GLU A 267 -8.63 -20.94 16.88
CA GLU A 267 -9.00 -21.51 18.17
C GLU A 267 -10.47 -21.26 18.52
N MET A 268 -10.98 -20.06 18.23
CA MET A 268 -12.42 -19.78 18.40
C MET A 268 -13.27 -20.67 17.50
N ILE A 269 -12.86 -20.90 16.24
CA ILE A 269 -13.57 -21.80 15.33
C ILE A 269 -13.59 -23.24 15.87
N VAL A 270 -12.46 -23.74 16.38
CA VAL A 270 -12.37 -25.08 16.98
C VAL A 270 -13.32 -25.23 18.16
N GLU A 271 -13.41 -24.23 19.04
CA GLU A 271 -14.31 -24.28 20.19
C GLU A 271 -15.79 -24.13 19.80
N ILE A 272 -16.10 -23.36 18.75
CA ILE A 272 -17.46 -23.32 18.18
C ILE A 272 -17.83 -24.68 17.57
N LEU A 273 -16.91 -25.33 16.83
CA LEU A 273 -17.09 -26.67 16.30
C LEU A 273 -17.32 -27.69 17.42
N ARG A 274 -16.63 -27.54 18.56
CA ARG A 274 -16.83 -28.38 19.75
C ARG A 274 -18.24 -28.27 20.35
N ALA A 275 -18.85 -27.10 20.26
CA ALA A 275 -20.21 -26.90 20.75
C ALA A 275 -21.29 -27.35 19.76
N THR A 276 -20.99 -27.37 18.45
CA THR A 276 -22.02 -27.47 17.39
C THR A 276 -21.97 -28.74 16.56
N HIS A 277 -20.77 -29.29 16.29
CA HIS A 277 -20.57 -30.35 15.30
C HIS A 277 -20.08 -31.67 15.91
N THR A 278 -19.96 -31.76 17.23
CA THR A 278 -19.59 -32.99 17.95
C THR A 278 -20.66 -33.37 18.97
N ALA A 279 -21.08 -34.64 18.93
CA ALA A 279 -21.96 -35.23 19.95
C ALA A 279 -21.17 -35.84 21.12
N THR A 280 -19.85 -35.93 21.00
CA THR A 280 -18.93 -36.60 21.94
C THR A 280 -18.13 -35.59 22.77
N GLY A 281 -18.08 -34.33 22.35
CA GLY A 281 -17.22 -33.28 22.91
C GLY A 281 -15.75 -33.37 22.49
N ALA A 282 -15.35 -34.46 21.80
CA ALA A 282 -14.01 -34.67 21.27
C ALA A 282 -13.92 -34.22 19.80
N LEU A 283 -12.71 -33.81 19.39
CA LEU A 283 -12.37 -33.30 18.06
C LEU A 283 -10.96 -33.75 17.67
N SER A 284 -10.72 -33.89 16.37
CA SER A 284 -9.36 -34.01 15.82
C SER A 284 -8.68 -32.65 15.72
N GLU A 285 -8.31 -32.03 16.86
CA GLU A 285 -7.80 -30.65 16.90
C GLU A 285 -6.58 -30.42 16.00
N ASN A 286 -5.61 -31.34 15.99
CA ASN A 286 -4.44 -31.22 15.11
C ASN A 286 -4.84 -31.21 13.64
N ALA A 287 -5.75 -32.10 13.22
CA ALA A 287 -6.20 -32.15 11.83
C ALA A 287 -7.01 -30.91 11.44
N LEU A 288 -7.77 -30.33 12.37
CA LEU A 288 -8.48 -29.07 12.12
C LEU A 288 -7.50 -27.90 11.98
N ARG A 289 -6.47 -27.85 12.83
CA ARG A 289 -5.41 -26.82 12.75
C ARG A 289 -4.58 -26.93 11.48
N ASP A 290 -4.34 -28.15 10.99
CA ASP A 290 -3.64 -28.38 9.72
C ASP A 290 -4.46 -27.91 8.49
N ILE A 291 -5.80 -27.86 8.60
CA ILE A 291 -6.70 -27.49 7.50
C ILE A 291 -7.10 -26.02 7.56
N LEU A 292 -7.35 -25.47 8.75
CA LEU A 292 -7.78 -24.09 8.91
C LEU A 292 -6.69 -23.12 8.42
N PRO A 293 -7.07 -22.01 7.75
CA PRO A 293 -6.11 -21.01 7.30
C PRO A 293 -5.58 -20.20 8.50
N SER A 294 -4.62 -19.29 8.26
CA SER A 294 -4.03 -18.51 9.36
C SER A 294 -5.06 -17.60 10.04
N ASP A 295 -4.82 -17.19 11.29
CA ASP A 295 -5.72 -16.30 12.03
C ASP A 295 -6.01 -14.99 11.26
N ASN A 296 -5.02 -14.45 10.56
CA ASN A 296 -5.20 -13.26 9.71
C ASN A 296 -6.14 -13.52 8.54
N ASP A 297 -6.02 -14.68 7.90
CA ASP A 297 -6.92 -15.06 6.80
C ASP A 297 -8.36 -15.23 7.30
N ILE A 298 -8.54 -15.89 8.45
CA ILE A 298 -9.84 -16.10 9.07
C ILE A 298 -10.48 -14.75 9.41
N ALA A 299 -9.72 -13.84 10.04
CA ALA A 299 -10.19 -12.53 10.43
C ALA A 299 -10.57 -11.64 9.23
N SER A 300 -10.01 -11.91 8.04
CA SER A 300 -10.32 -11.18 6.81
C SER A 300 -11.62 -11.63 6.12
N LEU A 301 -12.15 -12.82 6.47
CA LEU A 301 -13.31 -13.38 5.81
C LEU A 301 -14.60 -12.66 6.23
N PRO A 302 -15.52 -12.35 5.27
CA PRO A 302 -16.83 -11.85 5.62
C PRO A 302 -17.59 -12.83 6.51
N LEU A 303 -18.28 -12.30 7.53
CA LEU A 303 -19.03 -13.12 8.50
C LEU A 303 -20.03 -14.07 7.83
N SER A 304 -20.70 -13.64 6.76
CA SER A 304 -21.65 -14.46 5.99
C SER A 304 -21.01 -15.69 5.34
N VAL A 305 -19.73 -15.60 4.96
CA VAL A 305 -18.98 -16.72 4.37
C VAL A 305 -18.65 -17.75 5.44
N ILE A 306 -18.27 -17.29 6.63
CA ILE A 306 -18.02 -18.15 7.79
C ILE A 306 -19.33 -18.83 8.23
N GLU A 307 -20.42 -18.08 8.35
CA GLU A 307 -21.75 -18.62 8.67
C GLU A 307 -22.18 -19.72 7.69
N GLY A 308 -21.98 -19.49 6.38
CA GLY A 308 -22.26 -20.49 5.35
C GLY A 308 -21.40 -21.75 5.48
N ALA A 309 -20.13 -21.61 5.89
CA ALA A 309 -19.26 -22.77 6.11
C ALA A 309 -19.72 -23.65 7.29
N PHE A 310 -20.31 -23.05 8.33
CA PHE A 310 -20.86 -23.78 9.49
C PHE A 310 -22.15 -24.57 9.18
N LEU A 311 -22.67 -24.52 7.95
CA LEU A 311 -23.78 -25.38 7.48
C LEU A 311 -23.29 -26.76 7.00
N GLU A 312 -21.99 -26.97 6.90
CA GLU A 312 -21.42 -28.26 6.50
C GLU A 312 -21.63 -29.34 7.56
N ALA A 313 -21.86 -30.58 7.13
CA ALA A 313 -22.29 -31.64 8.04
C ALA A 313 -21.22 -32.13 9.05
N THR A 314 -19.95 -31.78 8.87
CA THR A 314 -18.83 -32.34 9.66
C THR A 314 -17.77 -31.28 9.94
N THR A 315 -17.05 -31.42 11.04
CA THR A 315 -15.99 -30.48 11.47
C THR A 315 -14.93 -30.25 10.39
N ILE A 316 -14.47 -31.32 9.72
CA ILE A 316 -13.47 -31.25 8.66
C ILE A 316 -14.02 -30.54 7.40
N LYS A 317 -15.28 -30.76 7.04
CA LYS A 317 -15.90 -30.04 5.91
C LYS A 317 -16.06 -28.55 6.20
N VAL A 318 -16.45 -28.16 7.41
CA VAL A 318 -16.48 -26.74 7.83
C VAL A 318 -15.08 -26.14 7.68
N ALA A 319 -14.05 -26.79 8.23
CA ALA A 319 -12.67 -26.30 8.12
C ALA A 319 -12.20 -26.18 6.66
N LYS A 320 -12.50 -27.17 5.81
CA LYS A 320 -12.21 -27.12 4.36
C LYS A 320 -12.98 -26.02 3.64
N ALA A 321 -14.23 -25.76 4.00
CA ALA A 321 -15.04 -24.70 3.41
C ALA A 321 -14.45 -23.32 3.75
N ILE A 322 -14.04 -23.10 5.00
CA ILE A 322 -13.34 -21.88 5.44
C ILE A 322 -12.00 -21.73 4.71
N ALA A 323 -11.20 -22.79 4.61
CA ALA A 323 -9.93 -22.78 3.88
C ALA A 323 -10.13 -22.48 2.38
N THR A 324 -11.14 -23.07 1.75
CA THR A 324 -11.48 -22.83 0.34
C THR A 324 -11.97 -21.39 0.11
N ALA A 325 -12.80 -20.88 1.02
CA ALA A 325 -13.27 -19.51 0.98
C ALA A 325 -12.12 -18.50 1.15
N SER A 326 -11.19 -18.75 2.09
CA SER A 326 -9.97 -17.97 2.25
C SER A 326 -9.13 -17.98 0.98
N ALA A 327 -8.88 -19.15 0.39
CA ALA A 327 -8.13 -19.27 -0.86
C ALA A 327 -8.78 -18.50 -2.03
N ARG A 328 -10.13 -18.47 -2.12
CA ARG A 328 -10.87 -17.67 -3.10
C ARG A 328 -10.91 -16.18 -2.77
N SER A 329 -10.90 -15.80 -1.50
CA SER A 329 -10.90 -14.39 -1.11
C SER A 329 -9.54 -13.74 -1.33
N ARG A 330 -8.44 -14.53 -1.34
CA ARG A 330 -7.11 -14.07 -1.75
C ARG A 330 -7.00 -13.73 -3.24
N THR A 331 -7.95 -14.14 -4.08
CA THR A 331 -7.90 -13.88 -5.53
C THR A 331 -8.52 -12.53 -5.89
N LEU A 332 -7.82 -11.44 -5.56
CA LEU A 332 -7.59 -10.46 -6.62
C LEU A 332 -6.70 -11.20 -7.64
N PRO A 333 -7.12 -11.34 -8.91
CA PRO A 333 -6.30 -12.07 -9.88
C PRO A 333 -4.89 -11.47 -9.91
N PRO A 334 -3.83 -12.30 -9.88
CA PRO A 334 -2.47 -11.80 -9.99
C PRO A 334 -2.36 -11.00 -11.29
N ALA A 335 -1.55 -9.95 -11.28
CA ALA A 335 -1.32 -9.17 -12.48
C ALA A 335 -0.80 -10.09 -13.60
N GLU A 336 -1.46 -10.08 -14.76
CA GLU A 336 -1.09 -10.95 -15.89
C GLU A 336 0.28 -10.61 -16.47
N THR A 337 0.72 -9.37 -16.27
CA THR A 337 2.02 -8.88 -16.75
C THR A 337 3.11 -9.26 -15.77
N THR A 338 4.26 -9.70 -16.28
CA THR A 338 5.47 -10.02 -15.49
C THR A 338 6.63 -9.10 -15.87
N LEU A 339 7.73 -9.15 -15.12
CA LEU A 339 8.94 -8.38 -15.41
C LEU A 339 9.63 -8.80 -16.72
N ASP A 340 9.37 -10.03 -17.19
CA ASP A 340 9.83 -10.49 -18.49
C ASP A 340 9.04 -9.86 -19.64
N ASP A 341 7.86 -9.31 -19.33
CA ASP A 341 7.01 -8.63 -20.29
C ASP A 341 7.39 -7.17 -20.54
N ILE A 342 8.26 -6.61 -19.70
CA ILE A 342 8.68 -5.21 -19.74
C ILE A 342 10.15 -5.09 -20.13
N VAL A 343 10.43 -4.18 -21.06
CA VAL A 343 11.80 -3.75 -21.34
C VAL A 343 12.18 -2.64 -20.37
N LEU A 344 13.17 -2.91 -19.53
CA LEU A 344 13.73 -1.96 -18.56
C LEU A 344 15.21 -1.72 -18.88
N CYS A 345 15.70 -0.53 -18.53
CA CYS A 345 17.14 -0.26 -18.47
C CYS A 345 17.81 -1.19 -17.45
N GLU A 346 19.09 -1.47 -17.63
CA GLU A 346 19.82 -2.46 -16.84
C GLU A 346 19.80 -2.13 -15.34
N ASP A 347 20.08 -0.87 -14.98
CA ASP A 347 20.10 -0.41 -13.59
C ASP A 347 18.75 -0.59 -12.87
N VAL A 348 17.66 -0.28 -13.59
CA VAL A 348 16.29 -0.45 -13.10
C VAL A 348 15.95 -1.93 -12.96
N ARG A 349 16.32 -2.75 -13.96
CA ARG A 349 16.10 -4.21 -13.94
C ARG A 349 16.84 -4.87 -12.79
N ALA A 350 18.11 -4.51 -12.57
CA ALA A 350 18.91 -5.05 -11.47
C ALA A 350 18.29 -4.73 -10.10
N SER A 351 17.87 -3.47 -9.91
CA SER A 351 17.25 -3.01 -8.67
C SER A 351 15.93 -3.72 -8.37
N VAL A 352 15.06 -3.85 -9.38
CA VAL A 352 13.75 -4.52 -9.21
C VAL A 352 13.91 -6.04 -9.06
N SER A 353 14.85 -6.66 -9.78
CA SER A 353 15.11 -8.10 -9.67
C SER A 353 15.63 -8.48 -8.28
N ARG A 354 16.46 -7.62 -7.68
CA ARG A 354 16.91 -7.78 -6.29
C ARG A 354 15.71 -7.74 -5.33
N LEU A 355 14.82 -6.77 -5.47
CA LEU A 355 13.63 -6.67 -4.63
C LEU A 355 12.76 -7.94 -4.73
N VAL A 356 12.56 -8.47 -5.93
CA VAL A 356 11.82 -9.73 -6.12
C VAL A 356 12.51 -10.90 -5.41
N ALA A 357 13.83 -11.01 -5.53
CA ALA A 357 14.60 -12.06 -4.85
C ALA A 357 14.52 -11.97 -3.33
N ASP A 358 14.58 -10.75 -2.78
CA ASP A 358 14.46 -10.51 -1.34
C ASP A 358 13.06 -10.92 -0.82
N ILE A 359 12.00 -10.59 -1.56
CA ILE A 359 10.62 -10.96 -1.21
C ILE A 359 10.40 -12.48 -1.28
N GLU A 360 10.92 -13.16 -2.30
CA GLU A 360 10.85 -14.63 -2.39
C GLU A 360 11.65 -15.31 -1.27
N SER A 361 12.80 -14.75 -0.88
CA SER A 361 13.59 -15.21 0.27
C SER A 361 12.82 -15.05 1.59
N TRP A 362 12.08 -13.94 1.75
CA TRP A 362 11.18 -13.76 2.89
C TRP A 362 10.02 -14.76 2.89
N LYS A 363 9.35 -14.98 1.74
CA LYS A 363 8.26 -15.96 1.61
C LYS A 363 8.70 -17.38 1.99
N THR A 364 9.96 -17.72 1.73
CA THR A 364 10.54 -19.03 2.09
C THR A 364 11.11 -19.09 3.51
N GLY A 365 11.03 -17.99 4.27
CA GLY A 365 11.50 -17.90 5.66
C GLY A 365 13.01 -17.74 5.82
N GLN A 366 13.74 -17.44 4.74
CA GLN A 366 15.21 -17.28 4.75
C GLN A 366 15.66 -15.85 5.13
N LEU A 367 14.76 -14.88 5.04
CA LEU A 367 15.01 -13.46 5.31
C LEU A 367 13.92 -12.89 6.22
N ASP A 368 14.29 -12.08 7.21
CA ASP A 368 13.31 -11.35 8.03
C ASP A 368 12.71 -10.19 7.22
N TRP A 369 11.42 -9.89 7.43
CA TRP A 369 10.75 -8.78 6.74
C TRP A 369 11.45 -7.44 6.95
N ARG A 370 12.05 -7.22 8.12
CA ARG A 370 12.78 -5.97 8.45
C ARG A 370 14.03 -5.76 7.61
N GLU A 371 14.53 -6.80 6.97
CA GLU A 371 15.68 -6.74 6.06
C GLU A 371 15.25 -6.51 4.61
N VAL A 372 13.95 -6.62 4.29
CA VAL A 372 13.40 -6.38 2.96
C VAL A 372 13.13 -4.89 2.77
N SER A 373 13.72 -4.30 1.74
CA SER A 373 13.39 -2.93 1.29
C SER A 373 12.04 -2.90 0.57
N SER A 374 10.94 -3.05 1.32
CA SER A 374 9.59 -3.24 0.79
C SER A 374 8.93 -1.97 0.23
N SER A 375 9.59 -0.81 0.32
CA SER A 375 9.04 0.47 -0.12
C SER A 375 9.85 1.13 -1.25
N VAL A 376 9.20 1.42 -2.38
CA VAL A 376 9.85 1.94 -3.59
C VAL A 376 9.08 3.11 -4.20
N LEU A 377 9.79 4.19 -4.53
CA LEU A 377 9.28 5.32 -5.30
C LEU A 377 9.85 5.31 -6.72
N PHE A 378 8.99 5.10 -7.70
CA PHE A 378 9.28 5.28 -9.12
C PHE A 378 9.11 6.74 -9.52
N TYR A 379 10.14 7.34 -10.11
CA TYR A 379 10.07 8.73 -10.61
C TYR A 379 10.67 8.86 -12.02
N GLY A 380 10.34 9.93 -12.74
CA GLY A 380 10.87 10.19 -14.07
C GLY A 380 9.80 10.67 -15.06
N PRO A 381 10.13 10.91 -16.33
CA PRO A 381 9.19 11.44 -17.31
C PRO A 381 7.95 10.56 -17.53
N PRO A 382 6.81 11.15 -17.92
CA PRO A 382 5.57 10.39 -18.18
C PRO A 382 5.74 9.44 -19.38
N GLY A 383 4.98 8.33 -19.36
CA GLY A 383 4.96 7.38 -20.47
C GLY A 383 6.10 6.33 -20.47
N ASN A 384 6.91 6.27 -19.42
CA ASN A 384 7.98 5.26 -19.27
C ASN A 384 7.57 4.01 -18.48
N GLY A 385 6.27 3.77 -18.30
CA GLY A 385 5.78 2.51 -17.76
C GLY A 385 5.88 2.35 -16.24
N LYS A 386 5.86 3.43 -15.45
CA LYS A 386 5.84 3.37 -13.97
C LYS A 386 4.69 2.52 -13.43
N THR A 387 3.46 2.77 -13.90
CA THR A 387 2.25 1.99 -13.58
C THR A 387 2.37 0.54 -14.08
N LEU A 388 2.92 0.34 -15.28
CA LEU A 388 3.11 -0.99 -15.87
C LEU A 388 4.13 -1.80 -15.05
N LEU A 389 5.19 -1.18 -14.56
CA LEU A 389 6.21 -1.80 -13.73
C LEU A 389 5.65 -2.29 -12.39
N ALA A 390 4.77 -1.51 -11.76
CA ALA A 390 4.08 -1.94 -10.53
C ALA A 390 3.25 -3.21 -10.77
N SER A 391 2.53 -3.26 -11.89
CA SER A 391 1.78 -4.44 -12.33
C SER A 391 2.69 -5.64 -12.58
N ALA A 392 3.78 -5.46 -13.33
CA ALA A 392 4.76 -6.51 -13.59
C ALA A 392 5.43 -7.07 -12.34
N LEU A 393 5.71 -6.21 -11.37
CA LEU A 393 6.30 -6.62 -10.10
C LEU A 393 5.33 -7.52 -9.33
N ALA A 394 4.06 -7.11 -9.21
CA ALA A 394 3.01 -7.92 -8.58
C ALA A 394 2.82 -9.27 -9.30
N GLY A 395 2.79 -9.27 -10.63
CA GLY A 395 2.62 -10.48 -11.44
C GLY A 395 3.81 -11.44 -11.34
N SER A 396 5.04 -10.92 -11.29
CA SER A 396 6.24 -11.75 -11.12
C SER A 396 6.31 -12.42 -9.75
N LEU A 397 5.74 -11.77 -8.73
CA LEU A 397 5.61 -12.30 -7.38
C LEU A 397 4.34 -13.15 -7.20
N ASN A 398 3.46 -13.22 -8.20
CA ASN A 398 2.17 -13.90 -8.14
C ASN A 398 1.33 -13.48 -6.91
N ILE A 399 1.28 -12.18 -6.64
CA ILE A 399 0.53 -11.57 -5.53
C ILE A 399 -0.44 -10.49 -6.03
N PRO A 400 -1.49 -10.17 -5.27
CA PRO A 400 -2.47 -9.16 -5.68
C PRO A 400 -1.88 -7.75 -5.75
N LEU A 401 -2.35 -6.98 -6.73
CA LEU A 401 -2.07 -5.54 -6.88
C LEU A 401 -3.27 -4.72 -6.43
N ILE A 402 -3.10 -3.92 -5.38
CA ILE A 402 -4.06 -2.93 -4.92
C ILE A 402 -3.54 -1.56 -5.36
N ALA A 403 -4.07 -1.06 -6.48
CA ALA A 403 -3.69 0.25 -7.03
C ALA A 403 -4.72 1.33 -6.65
N THR A 404 -4.23 2.54 -6.34
CA THR A 404 -5.05 3.74 -6.19
C THR A 404 -4.27 4.99 -6.60
N SER A 405 -4.95 6.13 -6.70
CA SER A 405 -4.34 7.44 -6.94
C SER A 405 -5.06 8.53 -6.15
N TYR A 406 -4.45 9.71 -6.06
CA TYR A 406 -5.10 10.87 -5.45
C TYR A 406 -6.46 11.17 -6.12
N ALA A 407 -6.49 11.18 -7.46
CA ALA A 407 -7.70 11.42 -8.22
C ALA A 407 -8.76 10.34 -7.98
N ASP A 408 -8.37 9.09 -7.79
CA ASP A 408 -9.30 8.00 -7.50
C ASP A 408 -9.98 8.16 -6.13
N CYS A 409 -9.20 8.51 -5.10
CA CYS A 409 -9.73 8.78 -3.77
C CYS A 409 -10.61 10.05 -3.76
N GLN A 410 -10.19 11.12 -4.44
CA GLN A 410 -10.89 12.41 -4.44
C GLN A 410 -12.30 12.34 -5.07
N LYS A 411 -12.57 11.40 -5.98
CA LYS A 411 -13.91 11.19 -6.56
C LYS A 411 -14.99 10.90 -5.52
N HIS A 412 -14.62 10.42 -4.35
CA HIS A 412 -15.56 10.01 -3.30
C HIS A 412 -16.14 11.18 -2.50
N GLY A 413 -15.57 12.39 -2.59
CA GLY A 413 -16.14 13.57 -1.96
C GLY A 413 -15.11 14.54 -1.38
N HIS A 414 -15.41 15.08 -0.20
CA HIS A 414 -14.57 16.06 0.48
C HIS A 414 -13.37 15.38 1.18
N GLN A 415 -12.59 16.14 1.95
CA GLN A 415 -11.34 15.66 2.56
C GLN A 415 -11.50 14.34 3.34
N GLY A 416 -12.56 14.24 4.15
CA GLY A 416 -12.83 13.06 4.95
C GLY A 416 -13.16 11.84 4.09
N ASP A 417 -13.96 12.02 3.04
CA ASP A 417 -14.37 10.92 2.14
C ASP A 417 -13.16 10.37 1.35
N MET A 418 -12.28 11.28 0.90
CA MET A 418 -11.05 10.92 0.22
C MET A 418 -10.10 10.13 1.13
N LEU A 419 -9.90 10.58 2.38
CA LEU A 419 -9.08 9.86 3.36
C LEU A 419 -9.69 8.52 3.77
N ASN A 420 -11.02 8.44 3.87
CA ASN A 420 -11.73 7.19 4.12
C ASN A 420 -11.56 6.19 2.96
N ALA A 421 -11.63 6.67 1.72
CA ALA A 421 -11.37 5.83 0.54
C ALA A 421 -9.93 5.29 0.51
N LEU A 422 -8.95 6.16 0.80
CA LEU A 422 -7.55 5.77 0.94
C LEU A 422 -7.35 4.75 2.08
N SER A 423 -7.96 5.01 3.24
CA SER A 423 -7.94 4.09 4.39
C SER A 423 -8.54 2.73 4.03
N GLY A 424 -9.63 2.70 3.27
CA GLY A 424 -10.25 1.48 2.78
C GLY A 424 -9.32 0.66 1.90
N LYS A 425 -8.61 1.31 0.97
CA LYS A 425 -7.61 0.68 0.09
C LYS A 425 -6.38 0.18 0.85
N VAL A 426 -5.92 0.92 1.85
CA VAL A 426 -4.85 0.50 2.76
C VAL A 426 -5.27 -0.76 3.51
N GLY A 427 -6.47 -0.76 4.10
CA GLY A 427 -7.01 -1.93 4.79
C GLY A 427 -7.20 -3.14 3.87
N GLU A 428 -7.55 -2.92 2.60
CA GLU A 428 -7.63 -3.98 1.58
C GLU A 428 -6.24 -4.61 1.34
N ALA A 429 -5.19 -3.81 1.16
CA ALA A 429 -3.84 -4.32 0.95
C ALA A 429 -3.29 -5.07 2.18
N VAL A 430 -3.53 -4.55 3.39
CA VAL A 430 -3.14 -5.20 4.64
C VAL A 430 -3.82 -6.56 4.81
N ARG A 431 -5.13 -6.65 4.52
CA ARG A 431 -5.86 -7.94 4.56
C ARG A 431 -5.42 -8.91 3.47
N ALA A 432 -4.97 -8.39 2.33
CA ALA A 432 -4.52 -9.19 1.19
C ALA A 432 -3.03 -9.59 1.26
N ALA A 433 -2.31 -9.28 2.35
CA ALA A 433 -0.89 -9.59 2.47
C ALA A 433 -0.62 -11.12 2.31
N PRO A 434 0.38 -11.54 1.51
CA PRO A 434 1.35 -10.69 0.81
C PRO A 434 0.75 -10.00 -0.41
N SER A 435 0.95 -8.69 -0.53
CA SER A 435 0.32 -7.86 -1.57
C SER A 435 1.21 -6.69 -2.01
N VAL A 436 0.91 -6.13 -3.18
CA VAL A 436 1.50 -4.85 -3.63
C VAL A 436 0.46 -3.75 -3.48
N PHE A 437 0.78 -2.72 -2.70
CA PHE A 437 0.02 -1.47 -2.66
C PHE A 437 0.70 -0.44 -3.57
N PHE A 438 0.00 0.01 -4.61
CA PHE A 438 0.53 0.99 -5.57
C PHE A 438 -0.24 2.31 -5.51
N LEU A 439 0.49 3.40 -5.29
CA LEU A 439 -0.03 4.77 -5.27
C LEU A 439 0.54 5.57 -6.46
N ASP A 440 -0.30 5.81 -7.47
CA ASP A 440 0.07 6.61 -8.63
C ASP A 440 -0.18 8.11 -8.38
N GLU A 441 0.46 8.96 -9.20
CA GLU A 441 0.31 10.42 -9.18
C GLU A 441 0.61 11.07 -7.82
N LEU A 442 1.70 10.65 -7.18
CA LEU A 442 2.14 11.18 -5.89
C LEU A 442 2.46 12.68 -5.89
N ASP A 443 2.75 13.24 -7.06
CA ASP A 443 2.87 14.69 -7.31
C ASP A 443 1.61 15.49 -6.96
N SER A 444 0.46 14.83 -6.80
CA SER A 444 -0.76 15.45 -6.26
C SER A 444 -0.66 15.79 -4.76
N PHE A 445 0.21 15.09 -4.01
CA PHE A 445 0.47 15.34 -2.58
C PHE A 445 1.58 16.39 -2.39
N THR A 446 1.27 17.63 -2.77
CA THR A 446 2.24 18.73 -2.86
C THR A 446 2.71 19.30 -1.51
N HIS A 447 3.79 20.10 -1.55
CA HIS A 447 4.34 20.83 -0.41
C HIS A 447 3.30 21.57 0.44
N ARG A 448 3.33 21.29 1.76
CA ARG A 448 2.50 21.96 2.77
C ARG A 448 2.76 23.45 2.95
N ASN A 449 3.95 23.91 2.59
CA ASN A 449 4.43 25.27 2.87
C ASN A 449 4.14 26.29 1.75
N ARG A 450 3.37 25.92 0.70
CA ARG A 450 3.00 26.89 -0.34
C ARG A 450 1.95 27.86 0.20
N PRO A 451 2.18 29.20 0.12
CA PRO A 451 1.21 30.18 0.57
C PRO A 451 0.00 30.18 -0.38
N ASN A 452 -1.05 29.44 -0.02
CA ASN A 452 -2.31 29.43 -0.76
C ASN A 452 -3.50 29.20 0.18
N ARG A 453 -4.68 29.66 -0.23
CA ARG A 453 -5.96 29.68 0.51
C ARG A 453 -6.53 28.28 0.85
N ARG A 454 -5.81 27.21 0.50
CA ARG A 454 -6.14 25.77 0.73
C ARG A 454 -5.05 25.03 1.51
N SER A 455 -4.11 25.72 2.16
CA SER A 455 -2.99 25.12 2.91
C SER A 455 -3.45 24.05 3.89
N ASP A 456 -4.51 24.32 4.65
CA ASP A 456 -4.95 23.47 5.76
C ASP A 456 -5.54 22.14 5.26
N TYR A 457 -6.23 22.17 4.11
CA TYR A 457 -6.73 20.97 3.45
C TYR A 457 -5.58 20.07 3.00
N ILE A 458 -4.58 20.64 2.32
CA ILE A 458 -3.42 19.89 1.81
C ILE A 458 -2.61 19.32 2.98
N VAL A 459 -2.43 20.10 4.06
CA VAL A 459 -1.74 19.64 5.28
C VAL A 459 -2.41 18.41 5.88
N GLY A 460 -3.74 18.43 6.04
CA GLY A 460 -4.46 17.28 6.59
C GLY A 460 -4.42 16.04 5.68
N VAL A 461 -4.53 16.22 4.37
CA VAL A 461 -4.43 15.11 3.39
C VAL A 461 -3.04 14.48 3.41
N VAL A 462 -1.98 15.31 3.37
CA VAL A 462 -0.60 14.80 3.41
C VAL A 462 -0.36 14.09 4.75
N ASN A 463 -0.78 14.64 5.88
CA ASN A 463 -0.65 13.97 7.19
C ASN A 463 -1.33 12.60 7.21
N GLY A 464 -2.56 12.50 6.70
CA GLY A 464 -3.27 11.21 6.60
C GLY A 464 -2.52 10.22 5.70
N LEU A 465 -2.00 10.66 4.56
CA LEU A 465 -1.14 9.83 3.72
C LEU A 465 0.09 9.33 4.48
N LEU A 466 0.77 10.19 5.24
CA LEU A 466 1.97 9.80 5.99
C LEU A 466 1.70 8.71 7.04
N GLU A 467 0.54 8.78 7.71
CA GLU A 467 0.09 7.76 8.65
C GLU A 467 -0.12 6.42 7.94
N HIS A 468 -0.79 6.44 6.78
CA HIS A 468 -1.00 5.24 5.98
C HIS A 468 0.29 4.62 5.43
N LEU A 469 1.24 5.43 4.93
CA LEU A 469 2.53 4.93 4.45
C LEU A 469 3.31 4.23 5.58
N SER A 470 3.24 4.77 6.80
CA SER A 470 3.89 4.17 7.96
C SER A 470 3.24 2.82 8.31
N HIS A 471 1.90 2.77 8.33
CA HIS A 471 1.16 1.54 8.59
C HIS A 471 1.42 0.45 7.53
N LEU A 472 1.51 0.81 6.25
CA LEU A 472 1.84 -0.13 5.18
C LEU A 472 3.25 -0.72 5.34
N ASN A 473 4.24 0.11 5.66
CA ASN A 473 5.62 -0.36 5.88
C ASN A 473 5.77 -1.23 7.12
N ASP A 474 5.02 -0.93 8.18
CA ASP A 474 5.01 -1.72 9.42
C ASP A 474 4.30 -3.08 9.26
N THR A 475 3.54 -3.28 8.17
CA THR A 475 2.80 -4.52 7.91
C THR A 475 3.66 -5.53 7.15
N PRO A 476 4.02 -6.69 7.76
CA PRO A 476 4.77 -7.73 7.06
C PRO A 476 4.05 -8.26 5.82
N GLY A 477 4.75 -8.32 4.69
CA GLY A 477 4.23 -8.84 3.42
C GLY A 477 3.56 -7.79 2.53
N VAL A 478 3.45 -6.53 2.95
CA VAL A 478 2.91 -5.45 2.10
C VAL A 478 4.04 -4.69 1.42
N ILE A 479 4.08 -4.73 0.10
CA ILE A 479 5.08 -4.02 -0.71
C ILE A 479 4.46 -2.68 -1.14
N LEU A 480 5.06 -1.59 -0.69
CA LEU A 480 4.61 -0.23 -0.97
C LEU A 480 5.32 0.32 -2.21
N LEU A 481 4.56 0.59 -3.27
CA LEU A 481 5.05 1.21 -4.49
C LEU A 481 4.39 2.57 -4.69
N GLY A 482 5.18 3.58 -5.05
CA GLY A 482 4.72 4.92 -5.40
C GLY A 482 5.19 5.32 -6.78
N ALA A 483 4.43 6.13 -7.50
CA ALA A 483 4.86 6.71 -8.78
C ALA A 483 4.64 8.22 -8.85
N THR A 484 5.60 8.92 -9.48
CA THR A 484 5.51 10.36 -9.75
C THR A 484 6.20 10.75 -11.06
N ASN A 485 5.71 11.82 -11.69
CA ASN A 485 6.41 12.46 -12.79
C ASN A 485 7.31 13.61 -12.33
N PHE A 486 6.98 14.23 -11.19
CA PHE A 486 7.63 15.43 -10.69
C PHE A 486 8.06 15.22 -9.23
N PRO A 487 9.23 14.61 -8.97
CA PRO A 487 9.69 14.34 -7.61
C PRO A 487 9.80 15.60 -6.76
N ASP A 488 10.18 16.74 -7.34
CA ASP A 488 10.33 18.02 -6.63
C ASP A 488 9.00 18.62 -6.14
N MET A 489 7.88 18.17 -6.72
CA MET A 489 6.55 18.65 -6.35
C MET A 489 5.99 17.95 -5.11
N ILE A 490 6.49 16.75 -4.80
CA ILE A 490 6.04 15.95 -3.66
C ILE A 490 6.50 16.61 -2.36
N ASP A 491 5.64 16.58 -1.33
CA ASP A 491 6.04 16.93 0.03
C ASP A 491 7.29 16.12 0.46
N PRO A 492 8.40 16.77 0.88
CA PRO A 492 9.64 16.08 1.20
C PRO A 492 9.50 15.03 2.28
N ALA A 493 8.49 15.16 3.16
CA ALA A 493 8.25 14.17 4.19
C ALA A 493 7.79 12.84 3.59
N VAL A 494 7.03 12.82 2.49
CA VAL A 494 6.57 11.58 1.83
C VAL A 494 7.77 10.76 1.35
N ALA A 495 8.78 11.41 0.77
CA ALA A 495 9.95 10.76 0.18
C ALA A 495 11.11 10.50 1.17
N ARG A 496 10.86 10.56 2.50
CA ARG A 496 11.88 10.28 3.52
C ARG A 496 12.07 8.77 3.74
N PRO A 497 13.26 8.35 4.20
CA PRO A 497 13.48 6.99 4.70
C PRO A 497 12.47 6.61 5.80
N GLY A 498 12.02 5.36 5.80
CA GLY A 498 10.89 4.84 6.58
C GLY A 498 9.53 4.98 5.89
N ARG A 499 9.48 5.57 4.69
CA ARG A 499 8.27 5.71 3.86
C ARG A 499 8.49 5.17 2.47
N PHE A 500 9.41 5.79 1.73
CA PHE A 500 9.92 5.28 0.46
C PHE A 500 11.44 5.19 0.55
N ASP A 501 11.92 3.99 0.83
CA ASP A 501 13.33 3.70 1.11
C ASP A 501 14.15 3.63 -0.17
N LEU A 502 13.60 3.01 -1.21
CA LEU A 502 14.21 2.93 -2.53
C LEU A 502 13.61 3.98 -3.47
N LYS A 503 14.47 4.67 -4.20
CA LYS A 503 14.07 5.62 -5.25
C LYS A 503 14.67 5.16 -6.56
N ILE A 504 13.82 4.88 -7.53
CA ILE A 504 14.23 4.33 -8.83
C ILE A 504 13.74 5.28 -9.92
N GLU A 505 14.68 5.79 -10.70
CA GLU A 505 14.38 6.63 -11.85
C GLU A 505 14.06 5.79 -13.10
N LEU A 506 12.91 6.06 -13.71
CA LEU A 506 12.53 5.56 -15.03
C LEU A 506 12.71 6.68 -16.04
N SER A 507 13.96 6.84 -16.48
CA SER A 507 14.37 7.69 -17.59
C SER A 507 13.83 7.18 -18.94
N ASN A 508 13.89 8.02 -19.97
CA ASN A 508 13.57 7.59 -21.34
C ASN A 508 14.50 6.45 -21.79
N PRO A 509 13.99 5.47 -22.56
CA PRO A 509 14.76 4.32 -22.99
C PRO A 509 15.98 4.72 -23.84
N ASP A 510 17.11 4.05 -23.61
CA ASP A 510 18.29 4.16 -24.47
C ASP A 510 18.07 3.49 -25.83
N ARG A 511 19.03 3.63 -26.74
CA ARG A 511 18.95 3.02 -28.08
C ARG A 511 18.65 1.52 -28.05
N THR A 512 19.26 0.79 -27.11
CA THR A 512 19.12 -0.65 -26.98
C THR A 512 17.72 -1.03 -26.48
N ALA A 513 17.22 -0.29 -25.50
CA ALA A 513 15.88 -0.42 -24.95
C ALA A 513 14.81 -0.05 -25.99
N VAL A 514 14.97 1.04 -26.74
CA VAL A 514 14.06 1.41 -27.84
C VAL A 514 13.99 0.28 -28.88
N LEU A 515 15.12 -0.27 -29.30
CA LEU A 515 15.16 -1.39 -30.24
C LEU A 515 14.44 -2.63 -29.68
N ARG A 516 14.64 -2.94 -28.40
CA ARG A 516 13.95 -4.06 -27.72
C ARG A 516 12.44 -3.84 -27.63
N ILE A 517 12.00 -2.62 -27.29
CA ILE A 517 10.58 -2.24 -27.26
C ILE A 517 9.97 -2.39 -28.65
N LEU A 518 10.64 -1.90 -29.70
CA LEU A 518 10.21 -2.03 -31.09
C LEU A 518 10.07 -3.50 -31.50
N LYS A 519 11.11 -4.32 -31.26
CA LYS A 519 11.07 -5.75 -31.58
C LYS A 519 9.90 -6.45 -30.88
N ARG A 520 9.70 -6.18 -29.59
CA ARG A 520 8.61 -6.77 -28.82
C ARG A 520 7.23 -6.32 -29.31
N ALA A 521 7.05 -5.04 -29.63
CA ALA A 521 5.77 -4.51 -30.13
C ALA A 521 5.45 -4.94 -31.57
N LEU A 522 6.49 -5.20 -32.39
CA LEU A 522 6.35 -5.69 -33.76
C LEU A 522 6.20 -7.22 -33.84
N GLY A 523 6.70 -7.98 -32.87
CA GLY A 523 6.64 -9.44 -32.89
C GLY A 523 7.40 -10.00 -34.09
N GLU A 524 6.81 -10.96 -34.80
CA GLU A 524 7.40 -11.60 -36.00
C GLU A 524 7.71 -10.60 -37.12
N ASP A 525 6.94 -9.50 -37.23
CA ASP A 525 7.17 -8.46 -38.24
C ASP A 525 8.58 -7.83 -38.09
N ALA A 526 9.17 -7.87 -36.89
CA ALA A 526 10.48 -7.28 -36.60
C ALA A 526 11.64 -7.93 -37.38
N GLU A 527 11.51 -9.20 -37.79
CA GLU A 527 12.57 -9.93 -38.50
C GLU A 527 12.74 -9.49 -39.95
N THR A 528 11.66 -8.96 -40.53
CA THR A 528 11.63 -8.54 -41.95
C THR A 528 11.87 -7.05 -42.15
N LEU A 529 11.81 -6.26 -41.07
CA LEU A 529 11.86 -4.80 -41.10
C LEU A 529 13.22 -4.27 -40.63
N THR A 530 13.68 -3.17 -41.25
CA THR A 530 14.93 -2.54 -40.85
C THR A 530 14.68 -1.51 -39.74
N LEU A 531 15.07 -1.84 -38.51
CA LEU A 531 14.75 -1.04 -37.31
C LEU A 531 15.83 -0.04 -36.88
N HIS A 532 17.10 -0.23 -37.25
CA HIS A 532 18.19 0.62 -36.77
C HIS A 532 18.03 2.13 -37.08
N PRO A 533 17.63 2.54 -38.31
CA PRO A 533 17.40 3.96 -38.61
C PRO A 533 16.26 4.55 -37.79
N ILE A 534 15.15 3.81 -37.68
CA ILE A 534 13.96 4.19 -36.90
C ILE A 534 14.29 4.31 -35.42
N THR A 535 15.12 3.40 -34.90
CA THR A 535 15.58 3.44 -33.50
C THR A 535 16.31 4.75 -33.21
N GLY A 536 17.19 5.19 -34.12
CA GLY A 536 17.89 6.48 -33.99
C GLY A 536 16.94 7.68 -34.01
N GLN A 537 15.88 7.63 -34.82
CA GLN A 537 14.88 8.69 -34.90
C GLN A 537 13.96 8.74 -33.66
N LEU A 538 13.71 7.60 -33.01
CA LEU A 538 12.91 7.49 -31.79
C LEU A 538 13.71 7.69 -30.50
N LEU A 539 15.01 8.02 -30.58
CA LEU A 539 15.79 8.36 -29.39
C LEU A 539 15.16 9.57 -28.69
N GLY A 540 15.09 9.48 -27.36
CA GLY A 540 14.42 10.47 -26.51
C GLY A 540 12.90 10.32 -26.40
N ALA A 541 12.29 9.41 -27.18
CA ALA A 541 10.88 9.09 -27.02
C ALA A 541 10.66 8.17 -25.80
N SER A 542 9.55 8.38 -25.08
CA SER A 542 9.12 7.49 -23.99
C SER A 542 8.68 6.13 -24.52
N GLY A 543 8.67 5.11 -23.66
CA GLY A 543 8.18 3.77 -24.04
C GLY A 543 6.74 3.78 -24.62
N ALA A 544 5.89 4.65 -24.09
CA ALA A 544 4.53 4.87 -24.61
C ALA A 544 4.53 5.47 -26.02
N GLN A 545 5.43 6.42 -26.32
CA GLN A 545 5.57 7.00 -27.66
C GLN A 545 6.11 5.98 -28.67
N VAL A 546 7.08 5.15 -28.29
CA VAL A 546 7.58 4.04 -29.15
C VAL A 546 6.46 3.04 -29.45
N THR A 547 5.62 2.73 -28.46
CA THR A 547 4.46 1.85 -28.65
C THR A 547 3.39 2.51 -29.53
N ALA A 548 3.15 3.80 -29.35
CA ALA A 548 2.23 4.58 -30.19
C ALA A 548 2.71 4.61 -31.66
N PHE A 549 4.03 4.73 -31.88
CA PHE A 549 4.64 4.63 -33.20
C PHE A 549 4.31 3.31 -33.90
N VAL A 550 4.46 2.17 -33.21
CA VAL A 550 4.12 0.86 -33.80
C VAL A 550 2.62 0.75 -34.09
N ARG A 551 1.76 1.27 -33.18
CA ARG A 551 0.31 1.28 -33.39
C ARG A 551 -0.10 2.09 -34.62
N GLU A 552 0.54 3.25 -34.84
CA GLU A 552 0.33 4.10 -36.01
C GLU A 552 0.79 3.40 -37.29
N ALA A 553 1.99 2.81 -37.31
CA ALA A 553 2.49 2.09 -38.47
C ALA A 553 1.57 0.93 -38.87
N ARG A 554 1.08 0.15 -37.88
CA ARG A 554 0.06 -0.89 -38.11
C ARG A 554 -1.27 -0.28 -38.57
N GLY A 555 -1.65 0.90 -38.07
CA GLY A 555 -2.84 1.63 -38.51
C GLY A 555 -2.78 2.00 -39.99
N LEU A 556 -1.64 2.52 -40.44
CA LEU A 556 -1.39 2.85 -41.85
C LEU A 556 -1.45 1.60 -42.73
N ALA A 557 -0.82 0.50 -42.31
CA ALA A 557 -0.87 -0.78 -43.03
C ALA A 557 -2.32 -1.31 -43.15
N ARG A 558 -3.09 -1.25 -42.06
CA ARG A 558 -4.53 -1.63 -42.06
C ARG A 558 -5.34 -0.75 -43.01
N ALA A 559 -5.11 0.56 -43.01
CA ALA A 559 -5.81 1.48 -43.90
C ALA A 559 -5.51 1.19 -45.38
N ALA A 560 -4.26 0.85 -45.69
CA ALA A 560 -3.82 0.44 -47.03
C ALA A 560 -4.22 -1.01 -47.40
N ARG A 561 -4.75 -1.79 -46.45
CA ARG A 561 -5.11 -3.22 -46.59
C ARG A 561 -3.96 -4.10 -47.11
N ILE A 562 -2.74 -3.77 -46.71
CA ILE A 562 -1.53 -4.53 -47.03
C ILE A 562 -0.76 -4.88 -45.76
N PRO A 563 0.11 -5.89 -45.77
CA PRO A 563 0.98 -6.20 -44.65
C PRO A 563 1.85 -5.01 -44.24
N LEU A 564 2.36 -5.04 -43.01
CA LEU A 564 3.28 -4.02 -42.51
C LEU A 564 4.55 -4.00 -43.39
N GLN A 565 5.01 -2.79 -43.74
CA GLN A 565 6.12 -2.57 -44.66
C GLN A 565 6.97 -1.41 -44.16
N GLN A 566 8.20 -1.30 -44.65
CA GLN A 566 9.12 -0.22 -44.28
C GLN A 566 8.55 1.17 -44.53
N SER A 567 7.75 1.34 -45.60
CA SER A 567 7.07 2.59 -45.93
C SER A 567 6.11 3.07 -44.83
N HIS A 568 5.40 2.14 -44.18
CA HIS A 568 4.51 2.46 -43.05
C HIS A 568 5.28 2.89 -41.81
N LEU A 569 6.43 2.25 -41.52
CA LEU A 569 7.31 2.69 -40.44
C LEU A 569 7.86 4.11 -40.70
N ALA A 570 8.32 4.38 -41.92
CA ALA A 570 8.82 5.71 -42.29
C ALA A 570 7.72 6.78 -42.18
N ALA A 571 6.50 6.48 -42.66
CA ALA A 571 5.36 7.39 -42.56
C ALA A 571 4.92 7.63 -41.11
N ALA A 572 4.88 6.60 -40.27
CA ALA A 572 4.58 6.75 -38.85
C ALA A 572 5.65 7.58 -38.13
N ALA A 573 6.93 7.39 -38.48
CA ALA A 573 8.03 8.12 -37.88
C ALA A 573 7.94 9.60 -38.23
N ALA A 574 7.65 9.92 -39.50
CA ALA A 574 7.44 11.29 -39.95
C ALA A 574 6.29 12.02 -39.23
N ARG A 575 5.27 11.29 -38.75
CA ARG A 575 4.14 11.87 -38.01
C ARG A 575 4.41 12.03 -36.52
N ILE A 576 5.05 11.05 -35.90
CA ILE A 576 5.17 10.98 -34.43
C ILE A 576 6.49 11.59 -33.93
N CYS A 577 7.58 11.38 -34.66
CA CYS A 577 8.90 11.89 -34.32
C CYS A 577 9.58 12.37 -35.60
N PRO A 578 9.14 13.49 -36.18
CA PRO A 578 9.69 14.00 -37.44
C PRO A 578 11.20 14.14 -37.34
N ALA A 579 11.93 13.76 -38.39
CA ALA A 579 13.37 13.90 -38.42
C ALA A 579 13.73 15.40 -38.35
N LEU A 580 14.66 15.73 -37.46
CA LEU A 580 15.21 17.08 -37.39
C LEU A 580 15.92 17.42 -38.70
N GLU A 581 15.78 18.67 -39.15
CA GLU A 581 16.50 19.18 -40.31
C GLU A 581 18.01 19.05 -40.12
N THR A 582 18.75 18.83 -41.21
CA THR A 582 20.20 18.57 -41.16
C THR A 582 20.97 19.68 -40.45
N ASP A 583 20.58 20.95 -40.68
CA ASP A 583 21.23 22.11 -40.08
C ASP A 583 20.95 22.21 -38.58
N LEU A 584 19.72 21.89 -38.17
CA LEU A 584 19.34 21.83 -36.75
C LEU A 584 20.05 20.68 -36.04
N LEU A 585 20.19 19.53 -36.70
CA LEU A 585 20.98 18.40 -36.17
C LEU A 585 22.45 18.74 -35.98
N TRP A 586 23.05 19.40 -36.96
CA TRP A 586 24.43 19.88 -36.84
C TRP A 586 24.58 20.88 -35.70
N ARG A 587 23.63 21.80 -35.56
CA ARG A 587 23.62 22.78 -34.47
C ARG A 587 23.55 22.12 -33.09
N VAL A 588 22.62 21.18 -32.89
CA VAL A 588 22.52 20.42 -31.64
C VAL A 588 23.81 19.64 -31.38
N ALA A 589 24.41 19.01 -32.40
CA ALA A 589 25.67 18.29 -32.24
C ALA A 589 26.82 19.18 -31.80
N VAL A 590 26.92 20.39 -32.36
CA VAL A 590 27.91 21.41 -31.97
C VAL A 590 27.68 21.87 -30.53
N HIS A 591 26.42 22.08 -30.14
CA HIS A 591 26.03 22.46 -28.79
C HIS A 591 26.47 21.41 -27.75
N GLU A 592 26.07 20.16 -27.93
CA GLU A 592 26.44 19.06 -27.02
C GLU A 592 27.95 18.78 -27.01
N ALA A 593 28.61 18.87 -28.16
CA ALA A 593 30.06 18.74 -28.25
C ALA A 593 30.78 19.85 -27.45
N GLY A 594 30.20 21.05 -27.38
CA GLY A 594 30.66 22.15 -26.54
C GLY A 594 30.77 21.73 -25.07
N HIS A 595 29.69 21.22 -24.49
CA HIS A 595 29.68 20.75 -23.09
C HIS A 595 30.75 19.68 -22.83
N ILE A 596 30.87 18.70 -23.73
CA ILE A 596 31.80 17.57 -23.60
C ILE A 596 33.26 18.05 -23.63
N VAL A 597 33.61 18.86 -24.64
CA VAL A 597 35.00 19.31 -24.87
C VAL A 597 35.44 20.28 -23.79
N VAL A 598 34.59 21.25 -23.43
CA VAL A 598 34.92 22.22 -22.39
C VAL A 598 35.07 21.52 -21.03
N GLY A 599 34.16 20.62 -20.67
CA GLY A 599 34.27 19.84 -19.45
C GLY A 599 35.57 19.05 -19.38
N HIS A 600 35.94 18.36 -20.47
CA HIS A 600 37.20 17.62 -20.54
C HIS A 600 38.44 18.52 -20.37
N ARG A 601 38.45 19.71 -21.00
CA ARG A 601 39.55 20.68 -20.89
C ARG A 601 39.67 21.29 -19.49
N LEU A 602 38.57 21.34 -18.75
CA LEU A 602 38.54 21.77 -17.35
C LEU A 602 38.87 20.64 -16.36
N GLY A 603 39.21 19.43 -16.85
CA GLY A 603 39.52 18.29 -16.00
C GLY A 603 38.31 17.63 -15.37
N ILE A 604 37.09 17.94 -15.82
CA ILE A 604 35.86 17.29 -15.38
C ILE A 604 35.80 15.89 -16.02
N PRO A 605 35.49 14.83 -15.26
CA PRO A 605 35.37 13.48 -15.80
C PRO A 605 34.39 13.41 -16.97
N ALA A 606 34.71 12.56 -17.95
CA ALA A 606 33.87 12.38 -19.13
C ALA A 606 32.43 12.03 -18.72
N PRO A 607 31.42 12.64 -19.35
CA PRO A 607 30.02 12.36 -19.04
C PRO A 607 29.70 10.89 -19.30
N ARG A 608 28.80 10.32 -18.49
CA ARG A 608 28.36 8.93 -18.62
C ARG A 608 27.74 8.65 -19.99
N LYS A 609 27.01 9.64 -20.52
CA LYS A 609 26.26 9.54 -21.77
C LYS A 609 26.07 10.91 -22.43
N ALA A 610 26.13 10.92 -23.75
CA ALA A 610 25.71 12.05 -24.58
C ALA A 610 24.84 11.56 -25.74
N ALA A 611 23.76 12.27 -26.08
CA ALA A 611 22.84 11.86 -27.13
C ALA A 611 22.21 13.04 -27.87
N ILE A 612 21.87 12.82 -29.14
CA ILE A 612 21.02 13.69 -29.95
C ILE A 612 19.72 12.96 -30.22
N THR A 613 18.62 13.56 -29.80
CA THR A 613 17.25 13.03 -29.88
C THR A 613 16.43 13.83 -30.88
N GLY A 614 15.20 13.37 -31.17
CA GLY A 614 14.24 14.16 -31.95
C GLY A 614 13.76 15.45 -31.28
N PHE A 615 14.09 15.66 -30.00
CA PHE A 615 13.64 16.80 -29.19
C PHE A 615 14.79 17.75 -28.77
N GLY A 616 16.02 17.48 -29.20
CA GLY A 616 17.22 18.22 -28.78
C GLY A 616 18.36 17.29 -28.37
N GLY A 617 19.40 17.85 -27.78
CA GLY A 617 20.54 17.10 -27.28
C GLY A 617 20.49 16.92 -25.76
N PHE A 618 21.33 16.02 -25.28
CA PHE A 618 21.50 15.75 -23.85
C PHE A 618 22.93 15.29 -23.57
N VAL A 619 23.57 15.89 -22.58
CA VAL A 619 24.82 15.41 -21.97
C VAL A 619 24.58 15.21 -20.47
N SER A 620 24.94 14.03 -19.96
CA SER A 620 24.79 13.74 -18.53
C SER A 620 25.65 14.69 -17.71
N ALA A 621 25.04 15.42 -16.77
CA ALA A 621 25.75 16.31 -15.87
C ALA A 621 26.70 15.55 -14.93
N HIS A 622 27.76 16.23 -14.50
CA HIS A 622 28.62 15.78 -13.42
C HIS A 622 28.30 16.59 -12.16
N ASP A 623 27.49 16.02 -11.27
CA ASP A 623 27.13 16.67 -10.02
C ASP A 623 28.27 16.57 -9.01
N VAL A 624 28.58 17.68 -8.35
CA VAL A 624 29.57 17.76 -7.28
C VAL A 624 28.81 18.13 -6.00
N PRO A 625 28.89 17.34 -4.92
CA PRO A 625 28.09 17.57 -3.73
C PRO A 625 28.49 18.84 -2.96
N LEU A 626 29.73 19.30 -3.13
CA LEU A 626 30.26 20.51 -2.51
C LEU A 626 31.04 21.31 -3.54
N HIS A 627 30.73 22.60 -3.66
CA HIS A 627 31.42 23.50 -4.56
C HIS A 627 32.52 24.28 -3.84
N THR A 628 33.71 24.26 -4.43
CA THR A 628 34.70 25.33 -4.30
C THR A 628 34.44 26.42 -5.34
N LEU A 629 35.04 27.59 -5.19
CA LEU A 629 34.95 28.68 -6.17
C LEU A 629 35.30 28.19 -7.58
N ASP A 630 36.44 27.50 -7.74
CA ASP A 630 36.88 26.99 -9.05
C ASP A 630 35.89 26.00 -9.63
N THR A 631 35.42 25.02 -8.84
CA THR A 631 34.46 24.02 -9.34
C THR A 631 33.10 24.61 -9.72
N ALA A 632 32.64 25.67 -9.04
CA ALA A 632 31.41 26.35 -9.40
C ALA A 632 31.57 27.16 -10.70
N LEU A 633 32.69 27.87 -10.84
CA LEU A 633 33.01 28.61 -12.07
C LEU A 633 33.21 27.65 -13.27
N ASP A 634 33.83 26.49 -13.05
CA ASP A 634 33.98 25.46 -14.08
C ASP A 634 32.63 24.86 -14.49
N GLN A 635 31.70 24.64 -13.55
CA GLN A 635 30.35 24.21 -13.90
C GLN A 635 29.56 25.27 -14.67
N ILE A 636 29.65 26.55 -14.28
CA ILE A 636 29.08 27.66 -15.03
C ILE A 636 29.67 27.69 -16.45
N ALA A 637 30.99 27.53 -16.59
CA ALA A 637 31.66 27.46 -17.88
C ALA A 637 31.15 26.29 -18.75
N VAL A 638 30.98 25.10 -18.17
CA VAL A 638 30.39 23.96 -18.89
C VAL A 638 28.96 24.24 -19.33
N LEU A 639 28.10 24.82 -18.48
CA LEU A 639 26.73 25.17 -18.87
C LEU A 639 26.71 26.18 -20.02
N LEU A 640 27.60 27.17 -20.01
CA LEU A 640 27.69 28.16 -21.09
C LEU A 640 28.34 27.62 -22.39
N ALA A 641 28.91 26.40 -22.36
CA ALA A 641 29.67 25.83 -23.45
C ALA A 641 28.85 25.59 -24.72
N GLY A 642 27.62 25.09 -24.61
CA GLY A 642 26.76 24.87 -25.78
C GLY A 642 26.45 26.18 -26.51
N HIS A 643 26.05 27.21 -25.75
CA HIS A 643 25.80 28.56 -26.29
C HIS A 643 27.04 29.18 -26.93
N ALA A 644 28.21 29.07 -26.28
CA ALA A 644 29.47 29.57 -26.81
C ALA A 644 29.91 28.80 -28.07
N ALA A 645 29.73 27.48 -28.11
CA ALA A 645 30.06 26.65 -29.26
C ALA A 645 29.26 27.07 -30.49
N GLU A 646 27.94 27.27 -30.33
CA GLU A 646 27.11 27.77 -31.42
C GLU A 646 27.56 29.14 -31.93
N ARG A 647 27.95 30.05 -31.03
CA ARG A 647 28.42 31.39 -31.42
C ARG A 647 29.74 31.37 -32.20
N THR A 648 30.64 30.43 -31.87
CA THR A 648 31.96 30.34 -32.50
C THR A 648 31.94 29.53 -33.81
N PHE A 649 31.09 28.50 -33.91
CA PHE A 649 31.07 27.58 -35.04
C PHE A 649 29.95 27.84 -36.06
N LEU A 650 28.90 28.56 -35.69
CA LEU A 650 27.70 28.79 -36.51
C LEU A 650 27.41 30.28 -36.63
N ASP A 651 26.34 30.65 -37.35
CA ASP A 651 25.91 32.03 -37.59
C ASP A 651 25.29 32.75 -36.36
N GLY A 652 25.67 32.33 -35.15
CA GLY A 652 25.14 32.83 -33.88
C GLY A 652 24.34 31.78 -33.10
N PRO A 653 24.08 32.04 -31.81
CA PRO A 653 23.41 31.10 -30.92
C PRO A 653 21.90 31.00 -31.18
N SER A 654 21.34 29.83 -30.92
CA SER A 654 19.89 29.61 -30.89
C SER A 654 19.30 29.90 -29.52
N ASN A 655 17.96 29.82 -29.41
CA ASN A 655 17.27 29.89 -28.12
C ASN A 655 17.42 28.60 -27.29
N GLY A 656 18.05 27.53 -27.80
CA GLY A 656 18.18 26.23 -27.13
C GLY A 656 18.73 26.32 -25.71
N ALA A 657 19.78 27.13 -25.53
CA ALA A 657 20.43 27.35 -24.22
C ALA A 657 19.56 28.08 -23.18
N GLY A 658 18.41 28.64 -23.56
CA GLY A 658 17.54 29.45 -22.69
C GLY A 658 16.08 28.98 -22.61
N LEU A 659 15.74 27.80 -23.14
CA LEU A 659 14.36 27.30 -23.13
C LEU A 659 13.97 26.69 -21.77
N GLY A 660 13.27 27.47 -20.94
CA GLY A 660 12.66 27.00 -19.69
C GLY A 660 13.59 27.02 -18.48
N MET A 661 13.05 26.64 -17.31
CA MET A 661 13.72 26.76 -16.01
C MET A 661 14.93 25.83 -15.82
N ASN A 662 15.02 24.76 -16.61
CA ASN A 662 16.13 23.79 -16.55
C ASN A 662 17.14 23.98 -17.69
N SER A 663 17.05 25.10 -18.43
CA SER A 663 18.01 25.43 -19.51
C SER A 663 19.39 25.78 -18.97
N ASP A 664 20.41 25.70 -19.81
CA ASP A 664 21.79 25.96 -19.40
C ASP A 664 21.99 27.36 -18.85
N LEU A 665 21.39 28.37 -19.49
CA LEU A 665 21.44 29.75 -19.01
C LEU A 665 20.72 29.91 -17.68
N SER A 666 19.58 29.26 -17.48
CA SER A 666 18.86 29.30 -16.20
C SER A 666 19.71 28.71 -15.07
N ARG A 667 20.29 27.52 -15.29
CA ARG A 667 21.15 26.84 -14.33
C ARG A 667 22.45 27.60 -14.07
N ALA A 668 23.07 28.18 -15.11
CA ALA A 668 24.27 28.99 -14.97
C ALA A 668 23.99 30.26 -14.17
N THR A 669 22.84 30.90 -14.40
CA THR A 669 22.39 32.09 -13.67
C THR A 669 22.13 31.75 -12.19
N GLU A 670 21.47 30.63 -11.92
CA GLU A 670 21.22 30.17 -10.55
C GLU A 670 22.53 29.85 -9.81
N LEU A 671 23.47 29.14 -10.44
CA LEU A 671 24.79 28.88 -9.85
C LEU A 671 25.57 30.17 -9.61
N ALA A 672 25.55 31.12 -10.55
CA ALA A 672 26.21 32.41 -10.39
C ALA A 672 25.60 33.22 -9.23
N ALA A 673 24.27 33.21 -9.08
CA ALA A 673 23.58 33.84 -7.97
C ALA A 673 23.95 33.18 -6.63
N ASN A 674 23.95 31.85 -6.56
CA ASN A 674 24.30 31.11 -5.35
C ASN A 674 25.75 31.36 -4.93
N LEU A 675 26.68 31.37 -5.89
CA LEU A 675 28.09 31.68 -5.68
C LEU A 675 28.26 33.09 -5.08
N ALA A 676 27.56 34.08 -5.63
CA ALA A 676 27.68 35.48 -5.25
C ALA A 676 26.99 35.84 -3.93
N PHE A 677 25.85 35.20 -3.63
CA PHE A 677 24.95 35.65 -2.58
C PHE A 677 24.63 34.61 -1.51
N GLU A 678 24.75 33.31 -1.78
CA GLU A 678 24.30 32.27 -0.85
C GLU A 678 25.46 31.51 -0.20
N TRP A 679 26.47 31.13 -0.98
CA TRP A 679 27.52 30.19 -0.56
C TRP A 679 28.74 30.86 0.07
N GLY A 680 28.86 32.18 -0.01
CA GLY A 680 30.00 32.92 0.54
C GLY A 680 31.33 32.62 -0.16
N LEU A 681 31.28 32.20 -1.43
CA LEU A 681 32.46 31.87 -2.25
C LEU A 681 32.98 33.06 -3.08
N GLY A 682 32.18 34.12 -3.22
CA GLY A 682 32.59 35.38 -3.84
C GLY A 682 33.21 36.36 -2.84
N ASP A 683 33.22 37.65 -3.18
CA ASP A 683 33.85 38.71 -2.35
C ASP A 683 33.04 39.06 -1.08
N ARG A 684 31.90 38.40 -0.87
CA ARG A 684 30.96 38.65 0.23
C ARG A 684 30.68 37.38 1.00
N LEU A 685 30.58 37.50 2.32
CA LEU A 685 30.21 36.41 3.24
C LEU A 685 28.74 36.47 3.68
N SER A 686 27.97 37.44 3.18
CA SER A 686 26.54 37.57 3.48
C SER A 686 25.75 36.44 2.84
N HIS A 687 24.94 35.72 3.60
CA HIS A 687 24.00 34.72 3.09
C HIS A 687 22.65 35.40 2.79
N ILE A 688 22.34 35.56 1.51
CA ILE A 688 21.10 36.10 0.97
C ILE A 688 20.50 35.00 0.11
N GLN A 689 19.37 34.46 0.54
CA GLN A 689 18.71 33.37 -0.18
C GLN A 689 18.15 33.89 -1.51
N CYS A 690 18.82 33.55 -2.61
CA CYS A 690 18.40 33.86 -3.97
C CYS A 690 17.45 32.77 -4.48
N GLY A 691 16.28 32.65 -3.87
CA GLY A 691 15.29 31.65 -4.29
C GLY A 691 14.81 31.86 -5.73
N THR A 692 14.25 30.79 -6.33
CA THR A 692 13.65 30.71 -7.69
C THR A 692 12.50 31.68 -7.98
N GLY A 693 12.19 32.59 -7.06
CA GLY A 693 11.18 33.65 -7.17
C GLY A 693 11.74 35.08 -7.09
N MET A 694 13.06 35.29 -6.96
CA MET A 694 13.62 36.62 -7.17
C MET A 694 13.43 37.02 -8.63
N GLN A 695 12.54 37.99 -8.86
CA GLN A 695 12.53 38.72 -10.13
C GLN A 695 13.74 39.65 -10.14
N TYR A 696 14.86 39.17 -10.69
CA TYR A 696 15.99 40.02 -11.03
C TYR A 696 15.49 41.12 -11.95
N ARG A 697 15.50 42.37 -11.48
CA ARG A 697 15.16 43.50 -12.33
C ARG A 697 16.42 43.89 -13.09
N PRO A 698 16.37 44.01 -14.43
CA PRO A 698 17.52 44.47 -15.20
C PRO A 698 18.06 45.78 -14.64
N GLY A 699 19.35 45.81 -14.33
CA GLY A 699 20.05 46.98 -13.80
C GLY A 699 20.12 47.12 -12.29
N ASP A 700 19.56 46.20 -11.50
CA ASP A 700 19.84 46.13 -10.06
C ASP A 700 21.28 45.63 -9.81
N HIS A 701 21.88 45.97 -8.66
CA HIS A 701 23.25 45.56 -8.31
C HIS A 701 23.45 44.03 -8.36
N TYR A 702 22.41 43.25 -8.08
CA TYR A 702 22.43 41.79 -8.15
C TYR A 702 22.62 41.28 -9.59
N ASP A 703 21.89 41.88 -10.54
CA ASP A 703 21.94 41.58 -11.97
C ASP A 703 23.34 41.86 -12.54
N THR A 704 23.93 42.99 -12.16
CA THR A 704 25.26 43.40 -12.65
C THR A 704 26.36 42.40 -12.26
N HIS A 705 26.33 41.88 -11.02
CA HIS A 705 27.34 40.94 -10.54
C HIS A 705 27.19 39.55 -11.17
N ILE A 706 25.94 39.05 -11.27
CA ILE A 706 25.65 37.77 -11.95
C ILE A 706 26.10 37.85 -13.41
N GLU A 707 25.71 38.92 -14.11
CA GLU A 707 26.06 39.15 -15.51
C GLU A 707 27.59 39.25 -15.72
N ALA A 708 28.32 39.85 -14.78
CA ALA A 708 29.79 39.91 -14.84
C ALA A 708 30.42 38.50 -14.74
N VAL A 709 29.94 37.66 -13.82
CA VAL A 709 30.41 36.26 -13.69
C VAL A 709 30.09 35.47 -14.96
N LEU A 710 28.86 35.56 -15.47
CA LEU A 710 28.43 34.86 -16.68
C LEU A 710 29.24 35.29 -17.90
N LYS A 711 29.45 36.60 -18.11
CA LYS A 711 30.28 37.12 -19.21
C LYS A 711 31.72 36.64 -19.12
N LYS A 712 32.34 36.73 -17.94
CA LYS A 712 33.72 36.28 -17.73
C LYS A 712 33.88 34.79 -18.03
N GLN A 713 32.95 33.94 -17.59
CA GLN A 713 32.99 32.52 -17.92
C GLN A 713 32.68 32.27 -19.40
N HIS A 714 31.76 33.01 -20.01
CA HIS A 714 31.46 32.90 -21.45
C HIS A 714 32.70 33.21 -22.31
N ASP A 715 33.46 34.26 -21.98
CA ASP A 715 34.71 34.61 -22.68
C ASP A 715 35.79 33.54 -22.49
N ARG A 716 35.94 33.01 -21.26
CA ARG A 716 36.85 31.90 -20.95
C ARG A 716 36.52 30.66 -21.80
N VAL A 717 35.24 30.34 -21.89
CA VAL A 717 34.74 29.20 -22.68
C VAL A 717 34.99 29.42 -24.17
N ALA A 718 34.75 30.62 -24.70
CA ALA A 718 35.01 30.94 -26.10
C ALA A 718 36.49 30.69 -26.47
N GLN A 719 37.43 31.04 -25.58
CA GLN A 719 38.85 30.77 -25.79
C GLN A 719 39.20 29.27 -25.76
N ILE A 720 38.59 28.51 -24.84
CA ILE A 720 38.76 27.04 -24.79
C ILE A 720 38.26 26.38 -26.08
N ILE A 721 37.10 26.83 -26.57
CA ILE A 721 36.47 26.31 -27.78
C ILE A 721 37.30 26.62 -29.02
N GLU A 722 37.83 27.84 -29.14
CA GLU A 722 38.70 28.23 -30.27
C GLU A 722 39.97 27.36 -30.31
N ASN A 723 40.59 27.12 -29.15
CA ASN A 723 41.78 26.26 -29.04
C ASN A 723 41.46 24.77 -29.25
N SER A 724 40.20 24.36 -29.09
CA SER A 724 39.77 22.95 -29.18
C SER A 724 38.91 22.66 -30.42
N ARG A 725 39.04 23.50 -31.47
CA ARG A 725 38.15 23.46 -32.65
C ARG A 725 38.04 22.08 -33.29
N VAL A 726 39.18 21.42 -33.47
CA VAL A 726 39.29 20.09 -34.08
C VAL A 726 38.63 19.01 -33.23
N ALA A 727 38.80 19.09 -31.91
CA ALA A 727 38.18 18.13 -30.98
C ALA A 727 36.66 18.27 -30.97
N LEU A 728 36.14 19.51 -30.97
CA LEU A 728 34.71 19.79 -31.03
C LEU A 728 34.10 19.24 -32.32
N GLU A 729 34.70 19.51 -33.48
CA GLU A 729 34.21 19.00 -34.76
C GLU A 729 34.21 17.46 -34.81
N ARG A 730 35.23 16.82 -34.23
CA ARG A 730 35.31 15.36 -34.13
C ARG A 730 34.18 14.78 -33.28
N VAL A 731 33.92 15.36 -32.11
CA VAL A 731 32.83 14.93 -31.21
C VAL A 731 31.46 15.18 -31.85
N ALA A 732 31.25 16.35 -32.48
CA ALA A 732 29.99 16.66 -33.16
C ALA A 732 29.69 15.69 -34.32
N LYS A 733 30.70 15.36 -35.15
CA LYS A 733 30.56 14.34 -36.21
C LYS A 733 30.24 12.95 -35.66
N ALA A 734 30.85 12.58 -34.53
CA ALA A 734 30.54 11.31 -33.88
C ALA A 734 29.10 11.29 -33.35
N LEU A 735 28.63 12.37 -32.72
CA LEU A 735 27.27 12.50 -32.22
C LEU A 735 26.22 12.40 -33.35
N ILE A 736 26.47 12.96 -34.53
CA ILE A 736 25.56 12.82 -35.68
C ILE A 736 25.51 11.38 -36.19
N THR A 737 26.67 10.74 -36.25
CA THR A 737 26.80 9.38 -36.79
C THR A 737 26.17 8.34 -35.87
N HIS A 738 26.51 8.41 -34.58
CA HIS A 738 26.11 7.39 -33.60
C HIS A 738 24.80 7.72 -32.90
N ARG A 739 24.41 9.01 -32.85
CA ARG A 739 23.27 9.59 -32.11
C ARG A 739 23.35 9.45 -30.59
N GLU A 740 24.07 8.47 -30.08
CA GLU A 740 24.31 8.23 -28.67
C GLU A 740 25.77 7.76 -28.49
N LEU A 741 26.47 8.32 -27.49
CA LEU A 741 27.84 7.98 -27.13
C LEU A 741 27.90 7.65 -25.63
N GLY A 742 28.55 6.54 -25.29
CA GLY A 742 28.84 6.20 -23.89
C GLY A 742 30.13 6.83 -23.40
N GLN A 743 30.37 6.77 -22.08
CA GLN A 743 31.57 7.35 -21.45
C GLN A 743 32.89 6.89 -22.10
N ASN A 744 33.00 5.61 -22.44
CA ASN A 744 34.19 5.05 -23.06
C ASN A 744 34.41 5.60 -24.47
N ASP A 745 33.35 5.74 -25.27
CA ASP A 745 33.41 6.30 -26.62
C ASP A 745 33.84 7.77 -26.56
N ILE A 746 33.26 8.54 -25.62
CA ILE A 746 33.58 9.95 -25.40
C ILE A 746 35.05 10.11 -25.00
N THR A 747 35.53 9.30 -24.08
CA THR A 747 36.94 9.32 -23.64
C THR A 747 37.88 9.00 -24.80
N ALA A 748 37.55 7.99 -25.61
CA ALA A 748 38.33 7.63 -26.80
C ALA A 748 38.34 8.75 -27.87
N LEU A 749 37.21 9.46 -28.02
CA LEU A 749 37.07 10.58 -28.95
C LEU A 749 37.78 11.85 -28.48
N LEU A 750 38.07 12.03 -27.20
CA LEU A 750 38.77 13.20 -26.68
C LEU A 750 40.29 13.00 -26.70
N GLY A 751 40.76 11.76 -26.50
CA GLY A 751 42.20 11.44 -26.38
C GLY A 751 42.72 11.70 -24.96
N PRO A 752 44.01 11.46 -24.68
CA PRO A 752 44.62 11.93 -23.43
C PRO A 752 44.53 13.46 -23.38
N ALA A 753 44.29 14.02 -22.19
CA ALA A 753 44.36 15.45 -21.97
C ALA A 753 45.81 15.90 -22.18
N ASP A 754 46.20 16.23 -23.41
CA ASP A 754 47.54 16.76 -23.70
C ASP A 754 47.77 18.07 -22.92
N ASP A 755 48.92 18.16 -22.25
CA ASP A 755 49.47 19.29 -21.47
C ASP A 755 49.74 20.53 -22.35
N GLY A 756 48.69 21.13 -22.93
CA GLY A 756 48.71 22.43 -23.60
C GLY A 756 47.84 23.45 -22.85
N PRO A 757 48.27 24.71 -22.82
CA PRO A 757 48.54 25.43 -21.56
C PRO A 757 47.48 25.16 -20.48
N THR A 758 47.95 24.59 -19.38
CA THR A 758 47.26 24.48 -18.10
C THR A 758 46.52 25.77 -17.76
N ALA A 759 45.24 25.62 -17.41
CA ALA A 759 44.44 26.54 -16.61
C ALA A 759 44.74 28.04 -16.78
N LEU A 760 43.95 28.73 -17.59
CA LEU A 760 43.61 30.11 -17.25
C LEU A 760 42.94 30.05 -15.86
N SER A 761 43.70 30.37 -14.82
CA SER A 761 43.22 30.36 -13.43
C SER A 761 42.01 31.28 -13.32
N ALA A 762 40.91 30.78 -12.75
CA ALA A 762 39.69 31.57 -12.55
C ALA A 762 39.87 32.76 -11.58
N THR A 763 40.96 32.72 -10.79
CA THR A 763 41.33 33.64 -9.71
C THR A 763 41.82 35.01 -10.19
N THR A 764 40.88 35.83 -10.68
CA THR A 764 40.97 37.30 -10.71
C THR A 764 39.56 37.87 -10.69
N LEU A 765 38.82 37.69 -9.59
CA LEU A 765 37.56 38.42 -9.37
C LEU A 765 37.73 39.66 -8.47
N GLY A 766 38.96 39.99 -8.04
CA GLY A 766 39.24 41.23 -7.31
C GLY A 766 40.39 42.01 -7.92
N ASN A 767 40.10 43.17 -8.54
CA ASN A 767 40.76 44.46 -8.26
C ASN A 767 40.51 45.59 -9.27
N ASP A 768 39.68 45.43 -10.30
CA ASP A 768 39.37 46.56 -11.19
C ASP A 768 37.92 47.04 -11.00
N ASP A 769 37.83 48.16 -10.29
CA ASP A 769 36.78 49.19 -10.23
C ASP A 769 36.16 49.44 -8.84
N ALA A 770 36.67 50.51 -8.23
CA ALA A 770 36.12 51.24 -7.09
C ALA A 770 35.06 52.26 -7.55
#